data_AF-V2UHM8-F1
#
_entry.id   AF-V2UHM8-F1
#
_cell.length_a   1.000
_cell.length_b   1.000
_cell.length_c   1.000
_cell.angle_alpha   90.00
_cell.angle_beta   90.00
_cell.angle_gamma   90.00
#
_symmetry.space_group_name_H-M   'P 1'
#
loop_
_entity.id
_entity.type
_entity.pdbx_description
1 polymer ?
#
loop_
_entity_poly.entity_id
_entity_poly.type
_entity_poly.pdbx_seq_one_letter_code
_entity_poly.pdbx_strand_id
1 'polypeptide(L)'
;MSKSGFGQIYRQLSSKLLDLVVTPHVLGEVPAEAAATDHSEQPTQKIVCYVLQNHSRSNALVLDGETRRLKLPPALDPMQIGQHKEKASILFLQHYDENNLLNPPPHAFPPRLLRLIELLEQYPELDIELIPVTVLWGRAPDKEDSWLKLLLTDTWATPGTVKQLVNIGLHGRQSYLEFHEAQSLRAMVQTAKMQAPNLSPATCIINTLNNYLDSQREVVLGPDLSDRRNVMHSLIKAPDVQEAIRRESIRSKISMIEAERRAIGYLNEIVSDYSYAAIRFAETALTRLWTQLYDGVEVHNFSTVRELAKDYEIIYTPCHRSHIDYLLLSYVIYKRGMMVPYIAAGDNLNMPFVGQLLRGGGAFFIRRTFRGNGLYTTVFKEYLYSILSRNTPLEYFIEGGRSRTGRLLPPKTGMLAMTVHGHLRGRAKPIAFVPTYIGYERLMEGSTYVGEMQGKPKEAESIVGILKTLRKIERIFGKVHVNFGEPVFLDDMLKQHGAEQISIEKNDDPIPQEVSDAVNSSAYAILENINRAVVINPVSLLSLILLGTPKHTLDEAICIKQLDTYRDLLTALPYDERTHITPLSGKEIIAYGLKLKLIKRVQHVLGDIIAIEDNQAVLLTYFRNNILHAFVLPSLVAALVEHNGSIKRGDLINVIRTLYPFLKAELFLKWNEAELKQQICAYADGLIQAKLISEDAEGNLLSPAPNSEDHNQLVVLAAPVMQSLERYYMTLALITQRGSGNISARQVEELSHLVGQRLSVLYEFNSPEFFDKALFQSFIKVLTQQGYISTNSDNAIVFDENFSNVAQYANLVLDDVTLQMLQHITTFSDEELKDALDALAAQQAKRRLKRKKK
;
A
#
# COMPACT_ATOMS: atom_id res chain seq x y z
N MET A 1 -1.93 -46.44 -14.00
CA MET A 1 -1.50 -46.91 -15.34
C MET A 1 -0.29 -47.82 -15.16
N SER A 2 -0.18 -48.94 -15.89
CA SER A 2 0.67 -50.10 -15.58
C SER A 2 2.09 -50.01 -16.18
N LYS A 3 3.01 -50.80 -15.59
CA LYS A 3 4.41 -51.01 -15.98
C LYS A 3 4.56 -51.62 -17.39
N SER A 4 4.39 -50.85 -18.46
CA SER A 4 4.95 -51.19 -19.77
C SER A 4 5.96 -50.13 -20.18
N GLY A 5 7.07 -50.52 -20.82
CA GLY A 5 8.07 -49.56 -21.34
C GLY A 5 7.44 -48.50 -22.25
N PHE A 6 6.30 -48.83 -22.87
CA PHE A 6 5.49 -47.91 -23.66
C PHE A 6 4.88 -46.77 -22.81
N GLY A 7 4.46 -47.04 -21.57
CA GLY A 7 3.92 -46.02 -20.66
C GLY A 7 4.98 -45.04 -20.15
N GLN A 8 6.22 -45.49 -19.93
CA GLN A 8 7.34 -44.62 -19.58
C GLN A 8 7.78 -43.76 -20.77
N ILE A 9 7.87 -44.35 -21.97
CA ILE A 9 8.19 -43.63 -23.20
C ILE A 9 7.10 -42.59 -23.52
N TYR A 10 5.82 -42.96 -23.39
CA TYR A 10 4.70 -42.03 -23.54
C TYR A 10 4.77 -40.90 -22.51
N ARG A 11 5.02 -41.19 -21.22
CA ARG A 11 5.21 -40.16 -20.18
C ARG A 11 6.35 -39.20 -20.52
N GLN A 12 7.51 -39.72 -20.94
CA GLN A 12 8.67 -38.89 -21.29
C GLN A 12 8.43 -38.04 -22.55
N LEU A 13 7.77 -38.60 -23.57
CA LEU A 13 7.42 -37.86 -24.79
C LEU A 13 6.34 -36.81 -24.52
N SER A 14 5.29 -37.17 -23.77
CA SER A 14 4.22 -36.25 -23.39
C SER A 14 4.74 -35.14 -22.48
N SER A 15 5.60 -35.44 -21.50
CA SER A 15 6.26 -34.44 -20.65
C SER A 15 7.12 -33.48 -21.48
N LYS A 16 8.00 -34.00 -22.35
CA LYS A 16 8.84 -33.17 -23.21
C LYS A 16 8.05 -32.29 -24.18
N LEU A 17 6.94 -32.79 -24.72
CA LEU A 17 6.03 -32.00 -25.56
C LEU A 17 5.30 -30.93 -24.74
N LEU A 18 4.91 -31.26 -23.51
CA LEU A 18 4.30 -30.30 -22.58
C LEU A 18 5.31 -29.21 -22.20
N ASP A 19 6.53 -29.56 -21.81
CA ASP A 19 7.60 -28.62 -21.40
C ASP A 19 7.97 -27.62 -22.49
N LEU A 20 7.72 -27.95 -23.76
CA LEU A 20 7.98 -27.08 -24.91
C LEU A 20 6.90 -25.98 -25.06
N VAL A 21 5.71 -26.23 -24.52
CA VAL A 21 4.51 -25.36 -24.65
C VAL A 21 4.12 -24.75 -23.29
N VAL A 22 4.49 -25.39 -22.20
CA VAL A 22 4.09 -25.10 -20.82
C VAL A 22 5.32 -24.70 -20.01
N THR A 23 5.26 -23.50 -19.42
CA THR A 23 6.27 -23.04 -18.45
C THR A 23 5.53 -22.67 -17.16
N PRO A 24 5.37 -23.63 -16.23
CA PRO A 24 4.62 -23.40 -15.01
C PRO A 24 5.35 -22.39 -14.12
N HIS A 25 4.60 -21.39 -13.67
CA HIS A 25 5.05 -20.49 -12.62
C HIS A 25 4.70 -21.14 -11.30
N VAL A 26 5.74 -21.57 -10.56
CA VAL A 26 5.57 -22.08 -9.20
C VAL A 26 5.37 -20.89 -8.28
N LEU A 27 4.21 -20.85 -7.62
CA LEU A 27 3.87 -19.85 -6.64
C LEU A 27 4.01 -20.47 -5.25
N GLY A 28 4.48 -19.68 -4.28
CA GLY A 28 4.51 -20.05 -2.86
C GLY A 28 5.86 -20.59 -2.42
N GLU A 29 5.95 -20.98 -1.15
CA GLU A 29 7.11 -21.70 -0.64
C GLU A 29 7.07 -23.14 -1.14
N VAL A 30 8.18 -23.59 -1.72
CA VAL A 30 8.33 -24.99 -2.14
C VAL A 30 8.47 -25.81 -0.86
N PRO A 31 7.75 -26.94 -0.70
CA PRO A 31 7.90 -27.81 0.45
C PRO A 31 9.40 -28.15 0.63
N ALA A 32 10.01 -27.70 1.71
CA ALA A 32 11.36 -28.13 2.04
C ALA A 32 11.34 -29.65 2.25
N GLU A 33 12.40 -30.37 1.83
CA GLU A 33 12.64 -31.71 2.37
C GLU A 33 12.53 -31.59 3.89
N ALA A 34 11.68 -32.42 4.50
CA ALA A 34 11.39 -32.38 5.92
C ALA A 34 12.71 -32.27 6.71
N ALA A 35 13.07 -31.05 7.12
CA ALA A 35 14.05 -30.87 8.15
C ALA A 35 13.45 -31.58 9.36
N ALA A 36 14.19 -32.53 9.91
CA ALA A 36 13.83 -33.21 11.13
C ALA A 36 13.75 -32.17 12.26
N THR A 37 12.61 -31.52 12.40
CA THR A 37 12.24 -30.79 13.61
C THR A 37 11.69 -31.84 14.57
N ASP A 38 12.64 -32.49 15.23
CA ASP A 38 12.42 -33.29 16.43
C ASP A 38 11.70 -32.45 17.48
N HIS A 39 10.50 -32.89 17.89
CA HIS A 39 9.99 -32.90 19.27
C HIS A 39 8.73 -33.78 19.37
N SER A 40 8.76 -35.00 18.82
CA SER A 40 7.80 -36.05 19.17
C SER A 40 8.53 -37.37 19.41
N GLU A 41 8.28 -38.01 20.56
CA GLU A 41 9.03 -39.17 21.10
C GLU A 41 8.95 -40.49 20.30
N GLN A 42 8.56 -40.49 19.02
CA GLN A 42 8.73 -41.64 18.10
C GLN A 42 9.00 -41.16 16.67
N PRO A 43 10.04 -41.68 15.97
CA PRO A 43 10.31 -41.31 14.58
C PRO A 43 9.27 -41.98 13.65
N THR A 44 8.20 -41.27 13.35
CA THR A 44 7.21 -41.67 12.34
C THR A 44 7.82 -41.49 10.95
N GLN A 45 7.84 -42.56 10.14
CA GLN A 45 8.30 -42.46 8.76
C GLN A 45 7.21 -41.75 7.92
N LYS A 46 7.55 -40.56 7.42
CA LYS A 46 6.65 -39.71 6.64
C LYS A 46 6.70 -40.05 5.15
N ILE A 47 5.53 -40.22 4.54
CA ILE A 47 5.38 -40.57 3.13
C ILE A 47 4.59 -39.46 2.43
N VAL A 48 5.15 -38.86 1.38
CA VAL A 48 4.52 -37.74 0.66
C VAL A 48 3.48 -38.23 -0.36
N CYS A 49 2.28 -37.64 -0.34
CA CYS A 49 1.25 -37.81 -1.36
C CYS A 49 0.65 -36.45 -1.75
N TYR A 50 0.72 -36.10 -3.04
CA TYR A 50 0.17 -34.85 -3.56
C TYR A 50 -1.34 -34.96 -3.79
N VAL A 51 -2.12 -33.97 -3.37
CA VAL A 51 -3.58 -33.98 -3.50
C VAL A 51 -4.01 -32.98 -4.57
N LEU A 52 -4.68 -33.46 -5.60
CA LEU A 52 -5.34 -32.65 -6.62
C LEU A 52 -6.86 -32.74 -6.43
N GLN A 53 -7.56 -31.64 -6.65
CA GLN A 53 -9.02 -31.62 -6.51
C GLN A 53 -9.67 -32.53 -7.56
N ASN A 54 -9.35 -32.33 -8.83
CA ASN A 54 -10.00 -33.03 -9.95
C ASN A 54 -9.03 -33.95 -10.70
N HIS A 55 -9.54 -35.07 -11.20
CA HIS A 55 -8.75 -36.00 -12.02
C HIS A 55 -8.38 -35.38 -13.39
N SER A 56 -7.11 -35.03 -13.56
CA SER A 56 -6.58 -34.49 -14.82
C SER A 56 -5.18 -35.04 -15.12
N ARG A 57 -5.03 -35.66 -16.29
CA ARG A 57 -3.74 -36.22 -16.75
C ARG A 57 -2.71 -35.13 -17.03
N SER A 58 -3.15 -34.00 -17.58
CA SER A 58 -2.27 -32.84 -17.81
C SER A 58 -1.80 -32.23 -16.49
N ASN A 59 -2.69 -32.06 -15.51
CA ASN A 59 -2.32 -31.54 -14.18
C ASN A 59 -1.30 -32.46 -13.50
N ALA A 60 -1.51 -33.78 -13.59
CA ALA A 60 -0.58 -34.75 -13.03
C ALA A 60 0.80 -34.74 -13.72
N LEU A 61 0.86 -34.51 -15.04
CA LEU A 61 2.12 -34.38 -15.77
C LEU A 61 2.86 -33.08 -15.43
N VAL A 62 2.15 -31.96 -15.33
CA VAL A 62 2.75 -30.68 -14.90
C VAL A 62 3.31 -30.80 -13.49
N LEU A 63 2.52 -31.35 -12.56
CA LEU A 63 2.96 -31.59 -11.19
C LEU A 63 4.19 -32.51 -11.14
N ASP A 64 4.24 -33.56 -11.95
CA ASP A 64 5.41 -34.44 -12.03
C ASP A 64 6.65 -33.74 -12.60
N GLY A 65 6.49 -32.92 -13.63
CA GLY A 65 7.58 -32.11 -14.18
C GLY A 65 8.14 -31.13 -13.13
N GLU A 66 7.25 -30.46 -12.39
CA GLU A 66 7.62 -29.49 -11.37
C GLU A 66 8.24 -30.12 -10.12
N THR A 67 7.67 -31.22 -9.60
CA THR A 67 8.28 -31.95 -8.48
C THR A 67 9.69 -32.42 -8.83
N ARG A 68 9.92 -32.90 -10.06
CA ARG A 68 11.26 -33.27 -10.54
C ARG A 68 12.20 -32.07 -10.66
N ARG A 69 11.71 -30.93 -11.21
CA ARG A 69 12.49 -29.69 -11.35
C ARG A 69 12.93 -29.14 -9.98
N LEU A 70 12.04 -29.22 -9.00
CA LEU A 70 12.25 -28.77 -7.63
C LEU A 70 12.96 -29.81 -6.74
N LYS A 71 13.33 -30.98 -7.29
CA LYS A 71 13.96 -32.09 -6.57
C LYS A 71 13.11 -32.68 -5.42
N LEU A 72 11.79 -32.56 -5.51
CA LEU A 72 10.84 -33.20 -4.60
C LEU A 72 10.56 -34.66 -5.01
N PRO A 73 9.98 -35.50 -4.12
CA PRO A 73 9.50 -36.83 -4.50
C PRO A 73 8.60 -36.77 -5.74
N PRO A 74 8.92 -37.46 -6.85
CA PRO A 74 8.17 -37.28 -8.09
C PRO A 74 6.73 -37.76 -7.98
N ALA A 75 5.78 -36.91 -8.35
CA ALA A 75 4.36 -37.17 -8.14
C ALA A 75 3.84 -38.43 -8.86
N LEU A 76 4.33 -38.72 -10.06
CA LEU A 76 3.91 -39.90 -10.83
C LEU A 76 4.78 -41.14 -10.59
N ASP A 77 5.72 -41.10 -9.64
CA ASP A 77 6.49 -42.28 -9.25
C ASP A 77 5.76 -43.11 -8.18
N PRO A 78 6.04 -44.42 -8.11
CA PRO A 78 5.32 -45.29 -7.17
C PRO A 78 5.62 -44.94 -5.70
N MET A 79 4.56 -44.89 -4.90
CA MET A 79 4.63 -44.67 -3.45
C MET A 79 4.62 -46.01 -2.71
N GLN A 80 5.57 -46.25 -1.82
CA GLN A 80 5.66 -47.46 -1.01
C GLN A 80 5.17 -47.15 0.42
N ILE A 81 4.17 -47.90 0.91
CA ILE A 81 3.61 -47.77 2.27
C ILE A 81 3.64 -49.16 2.90
N GLY A 82 4.57 -49.38 3.82
CA GLY A 82 4.83 -50.71 4.37
C GLY A 82 5.09 -51.72 3.25
N GLN A 83 4.31 -52.81 3.21
CA GLN A 83 4.39 -53.82 2.14
C GLN A 83 3.58 -53.46 0.88
N HIS A 84 2.75 -52.41 0.92
CA HIS A 84 1.88 -52.01 -0.18
C HIS A 84 2.53 -50.98 -1.10
N LYS A 85 2.25 -51.11 -2.40
CA LYS A 85 2.79 -50.22 -3.44
C LYS A 85 1.67 -49.56 -4.24
N GLU A 86 1.56 -48.25 -4.11
CA GLU A 86 0.69 -47.42 -4.93
C GLU A 86 1.39 -46.99 -6.23
N LYS A 87 0.61 -46.88 -7.31
CA LYS A 87 1.16 -46.63 -8.66
C LYS A 87 1.70 -45.22 -8.88
N ALA A 88 1.27 -44.26 -8.05
CA ALA A 88 1.66 -42.85 -8.11
C ALA A 88 1.40 -42.21 -6.75
N SER A 89 2.23 -41.24 -6.35
CA SER A 89 2.10 -40.42 -5.15
C SER A 89 1.08 -39.29 -5.30
N ILE A 90 -0.06 -39.53 -5.97
CA ILE A 90 -1.11 -38.52 -6.19
C ILE A 90 -2.46 -39.02 -5.64
N LEU A 91 -3.21 -38.19 -4.96
CA LEU A 91 -4.61 -38.42 -4.61
C LEU A 91 -5.49 -37.42 -5.39
N PHE A 92 -6.61 -37.91 -5.94
CA PHE A 92 -7.63 -37.06 -6.55
C PHE A 92 -8.88 -37.07 -5.67
N LEU A 93 -9.37 -35.90 -5.25
CA LEU A 93 -10.53 -35.78 -4.36
C LEU A 93 -11.85 -36.06 -5.09
N GLN A 94 -11.98 -35.56 -6.30
CA GLN A 94 -13.16 -35.73 -7.16
C GLN A 94 -12.84 -36.75 -8.26
N HIS A 95 -13.66 -37.80 -8.33
CA HIS A 95 -13.52 -38.89 -9.30
C HIS A 95 -14.56 -38.81 -10.45
N TYR A 96 -15.12 -37.61 -10.66
CA TYR A 96 -16.22 -37.38 -11.61
C TYR A 96 -15.72 -37.34 -13.07
N ASP A 97 -16.50 -37.93 -13.97
CA ASP A 97 -16.43 -37.72 -15.42
C ASP A 97 -17.71 -36.96 -15.81
N GLU A 98 -17.65 -35.62 -15.81
CA GLU A 98 -18.84 -34.76 -16.03
C GLU A 98 -19.47 -34.93 -17.41
N ASN A 99 -18.79 -35.60 -18.35
CA ASN A 99 -19.36 -35.90 -19.67
C ASN A 99 -20.40 -37.03 -19.66
N ASN A 100 -20.65 -37.66 -18.51
CA ASN A 100 -21.54 -38.82 -18.40
C ASN A 100 -22.64 -38.64 -17.34
N LEU A 101 -23.58 -37.74 -17.62
CA LEU A 101 -24.78 -37.46 -16.79
C LEU A 101 -25.67 -38.69 -16.50
N LEU A 102 -25.48 -39.79 -17.23
CA LEU A 102 -26.34 -40.97 -17.17
C LEU A 102 -25.85 -42.08 -16.23
N ASN A 103 -24.58 -42.05 -15.79
CA ASN A 103 -24.01 -43.05 -14.89
C ASN A 103 -23.29 -42.37 -13.72
N PRO A 104 -23.83 -42.41 -12.49
CA PRO A 104 -23.09 -41.94 -11.33
C PRO A 104 -21.81 -42.76 -11.14
N PRO A 105 -20.74 -42.17 -10.59
CA PRO A 105 -19.48 -42.89 -10.39
C PRO A 105 -19.71 -44.15 -9.51
N PRO A 106 -18.97 -45.24 -9.77
CA PRO A 106 -19.18 -46.52 -9.08
C PRO A 106 -18.84 -46.50 -7.58
N HIS A 107 -18.23 -45.41 -7.08
CA HIS A 107 -17.77 -45.29 -5.69
C HIS A 107 -18.09 -43.89 -5.13
N ALA A 108 -18.62 -43.85 -3.90
CA ALA A 108 -18.93 -42.61 -3.18
C ALA A 108 -17.68 -41.81 -2.76
N PHE A 109 -16.52 -42.48 -2.67
CA PHE A 109 -15.25 -41.87 -2.27
C PHE A 109 -14.10 -42.32 -3.18
N PRO A 110 -13.00 -41.55 -3.29
CA PRO A 110 -11.81 -41.95 -4.02
C PRO A 110 -11.24 -43.27 -3.47
N PRO A 111 -11.14 -44.33 -4.29
CA PRO A 111 -10.68 -45.64 -3.81
C PRO A 111 -9.28 -45.61 -3.20
N ARG A 112 -8.42 -44.68 -3.65
CA ARG A 112 -7.07 -44.50 -3.09
C ARG A 112 -7.12 -43.97 -1.67
N LEU A 113 -7.93 -42.95 -1.38
CA LEU A 113 -8.03 -42.39 -0.03
C LEU A 113 -8.45 -43.45 0.99
N LEU A 114 -9.46 -44.27 0.66
CA LEU A 114 -9.91 -45.35 1.53
C LEU A 114 -8.77 -46.33 1.83
N ARG A 115 -8.02 -46.77 0.81
CA ARG A 115 -6.84 -47.64 1.02
C ARG A 115 -5.76 -46.99 1.86
N LEU A 116 -5.49 -45.68 1.68
CA LEU A 116 -4.49 -44.97 2.50
C LEU A 116 -4.90 -44.94 3.98
N ILE A 117 -6.19 -44.71 4.26
CA ILE A 117 -6.73 -44.73 5.62
C ILE A 117 -6.60 -46.14 6.23
N GLU A 118 -7.00 -47.19 5.50
CA GLU A 118 -6.86 -48.59 5.95
C GLU A 118 -5.40 -48.96 6.23
N LEU A 119 -4.46 -48.52 5.39
CA LEU A 119 -3.02 -48.77 5.59
C LEU A 119 -2.49 -48.07 6.84
N LEU A 120 -2.93 -46.85 7.16
CA LEU A 120 -2.51 -46.16 8.38
C LEU A 120 -3.06 -46.83 9.65
N GLU A 121 -4.17 -47.56 9.57
CA GLU A 121 -4.64 -48.40 10.67
C GLU A 121 -3.78 -49.66 10.84
N GLN A 122 -3.26 -50.22 9.74
CA GLN A 122 -2.41 -51.42 9.76
C GLN A 122 -0.95 -51.15 10.14
N TYR A 123 -0.42 -49.96 9.84
CA TYR A 123 0.97 -49.56 10.09
C TYR A 123 1.00 -48.30 10.98
N PRO A 124 0.91 -48.44 12.32
CA PRO A 124 0.86 -47.31 13.25
C PRO A 124 2.09 -46.39 13.21
N GLU A 125 3.24 -46.91 12.82
CA GLU A 125 4.54 -46.24 12.73
C GLU A 125 4.71 -45.33 11.49
N LEU A 126 3.78 -45.41 10.54
CA LEU A 126 3.81 -44.63 9.30
C LEU A 126 2.84 -43.45 9.39
N ASP A 127 3.19 -42.36 8.71
CA ASP A 127 2.26 -41.27 8.43
C ASP A 127 2.34 -40.84 6.96
N ILE A 128 1.22 -40.37 6.41
CA ILE A 128 1.14 -39.89 5.04
C ILE A 128 0.90 -38.38 5.09
N GLU A 129 1.86 -37.63 4.58
CA GLU A 129 1.75 -36.19 4.40
C GLU A 129 1.04 -35.90 3.08
N LEU A 130 -0.19 -35.39 3.19
CA LEU A 130 -0.96 -34.89 2.06
C LEU A 130 -0.51 -33.48 1.74
N ILE A 131 0.06 -33.27 0.55
CA ILE A 131 0.43 -31.94 0.06
C ILE A 131 -0.64 -31.50 -0.95
N PRO A 132 -1.59 -30.63 -0.58
CA PRO A 132 -2.56 -30.11 -1.54
C PRO A 132 -1.84 -29.31 -2.63
N VAL A 133 -2.30 -29.45 -3.87
CA VAL A 133 -1.73 -28.75 -5.03
C VAL A 133 -2.84 -28.10 -5.82
N THR A 134 -2.71 -26.80 -6.05
CA THR A 134 -3.57 -26.06 -6.97
C THR A 134 -2.88 -25.97 -8.34
N VAL A 135 -3.56 -26.40 -9.39
CA VAL A 135 -3.08 -26.28 -10.79
C VAL A 135 -4.10 -25.48 -11.59
N LEU A 136 -3.69 -24.35 -12.15
CA LEU A 136 -4.53 -23.45 -12.94
C LEU A 136 -3.95 -23.27 -14.35
N TRP A 137 -4.80 -23.37 -15.37
CA TRP A 137 -4.43 -23.26 -16.79
C TRP A 137 -4.76 -21.87 -17.36
N GLY A 138 -4.56 -20.84 -16.54
CA GLY A 138 -4.95 -19.47 -16.81
C GLY A 138 -5.60 -18.84 -15.57
N ARG A 139 -6.07 -17.59 -15.71
CA ARG A 139 -6.77 -16.84 -14.65
C ARG A 139 -8.05 -16.18 -15.16
N ALA A 140 -8.65 -16.75 -16.21
CA ALA A 140 -9.90 -16.25 -16.77
C ALA A 140 -11.07 -16.65 -15.85
N PRO A 141 -11.98 -15.74 -15.48
CA PRO A 141 -13.16 -16.06 -14.67
C PRO A 141 -14.16 -16.92 -15.46
N ASP A 142 -15.02 -17.64 -14.75
CA ASP A 142 -15.93 -18.67 -15.27
C ASP A 142 -17.00 -18.19 -16.27
N LYS A 143 -17.39 -16.91 -16.23
CA LYS A 143 -18.50 -16.35 -17.02
C LYS A 143 -18.09 -15.10 -17.81
N GLU A 144 -17.63 -15.28 -19.05
CA GLU A 144 -17.53 -14.21 -20.07
C GLU A 144 -18.48 -14.47 -21.25
N ASP A 145 -19.13 -13.40 -21.72
CA ASP A 145 -20.38 -13.42 -22.49
C ASP A 145 -20.23 -13.63 -24.01
N SER A 146 -19.32 -14.50 -24.47
CA SER A 146 -19.12 -14.74 -25.91
C SER A 146 -19.05 -16.23 -26.27
N TRP A 147 -19.84 -16.64 -27.27
CA TRP A 147 -19.95 -18.03 -27.72
C TRP A 147 -18.63 -18.63 -28.26
N LEU A 148 -17.73 -17.80 -28.80
CA LEU A 148 -16.36 -18.19 -29.18
C LEU A 148 -15.40 -18.27 -27.97
N LYS A 149 -15.79 -17.72 -26.81
CA LYS A 149 -15.02 -17.68 -25.57
C LYS A 149 -15.46 -18.70 -24.50
N LEU A 150 -16.57 -19.41 -24.68
CA LEU A 150 -16.92 -20.58 -23.85
C LEU A 150 -15.92 -21.75 -24.01
N LEU A 151 -15.13 -21.74 -25.08
CA LEU A 151 -13.97 -22.61 -25.28
C LEU A 151 -12.73 -22.15 -24.49
N LEU A 152 -12.76 -20.98 -23.83
CA LEU A 152 -11.62 -20.29 -23.22
C LEU A 152 -11.77 -20.05 -21.69
N THR A 153 -12.86 -20.49 -21.08
CA THR A 153 -13.09 -20.39 -19.63
C THR A 153 -12.51 -21.62 -18.91
N ASP A 154 -11.69 -21.42 -17.88
CA ASP A 154 -11.36 -22.46 -16.91
C ASP A 154 -12.61 -22.64 -16.04
N THR A 155 -13.49 -23.54 -16.47
CA THR A 155 -14.69 -23.91 -15.73
C THR A 155 -14.32 -24.64 -14.44
N TRP A 156 -15.13 -24.54 -13.38
CA TRP A 156 -15.01 -25.41 -12.19
C TRP A 156 -15.04 -26.91 -12.54
N ALA A 157 -15.64 -27.23 -13.69
CA ALA A 157 -15.60 -28.49 -14.41
C ALA A 157 -14.23 -28.84 -15.00
N THR A 158 -13.80 -30.10 -14.89
CA THR A 158 -12.65 -30.63 -15.67
C THR A 158 -12.85 -30.39 -17.17
N PRO A 159 -11.96 -29.65 -17.86
CA PRO A 159 -12.06 -29.47 -19.31
C PRO A 159 -11.98 -30.82 -20.02
N GLY A 160 -12.86 -31.07 -21.00
CA GLY A 160 -12.72 -32.22 -21.90
C GLY A 160 -11.37 -32.21 -22.62
N THR A 161 -10.92 -33.36 -23.13
CA THR A 161 -9.56 -33.54 -23.71
C THR A 161 -9.20 -32.52 -24.81
N VAL A 162 -10.16 -32.13 -25.65
CA VAL A 162 -9.97 -31.10 -26.70
C VAL A 162 -9.82 -29.71 -26.11
N LYS A 163 -10.66 -29.34 -25.13
CA LYS A 163 -10.60 -28.05 -24.42
C LYS A 163 -9.28 -27.91 -23.64
N GLN A 164 -8.84 -28.98 -23.00
CA GLN A 164 -7.56 -29.03 -22.29
C GLN A 164 -6.35 -28.81 -23.24
N LEU A 165 -6.37 -29.39 -24.45
CA LEU A 165 -5.31 -29.16 -25.45
C LEU A 165 -5.28 -27.71 -25.95
N VAL A 166 -6.45 -27.07 -26.09
CA VAL A 166 -6.56 -25.64 -26.43
C VAL A 166 -6.04 -24.76 -25.28
N ASN A 167 -6.40 -25.07 -24.03
CA ASN A 167 -5.90 -24.37 -22.85
C ASN A 167 -4.37 -24.50 -22.73
N ILE A 168 -3.81 -25.69 -22.97
CA ILE A 168 -2.35 -25.90 -23.01
C ILE A 168 -1.70 -25.04 -24.11
N GLY A 169 -2.27 -25.00 -25.32
CA GLY A 169 -1.72 -24.22 -26.43
C GLY A 169 -1.77 -22.70 -26.23
N LEU A 170 -2.83 -22.18 -25.61
CA LEU A 170 -3.04 -20.73 -25.40
C LEU A 170 -2.44 -20.21 -24.09
N HIS A 171 -2.48 -21.02 -23.03
CA HIS A 171 -2.15 -20.63 -21.66
C HIS A 171 -1.06 -21.48 -21.02
N GLY A 172 -0.44 -22.43 -21.73
CA GLY A 172 0.63 -23.27 -21.19
C GLY A 172 1.76 -22.46 -20.55
N ARG A 173 2.16 -21.35 -21.17
CA ARG A 173 3.19 -20.43 -20.63
C ARG A 173 2.73 -19.60 -19.42
N GLN A 174 1.45 -19.67 -19.07
CA GLN A 174 0.79 -18.95 -17.99
C GLN A 174 0.12 -19.91 -17.00
N SER A 175 0.55 -21.18 -16.99
CA SER A 175 0.09 -22.16 -16.02
C SER A 175 0.66 -21.84 -14.64
N TYR A 176 -0.19 -21.95 -13.62
CA TYR A 176 0.20 -21.75 -12.23
C TYR A 176 0.11 -23.08 -11.49
N LEU A 177 1.14 -23.35 -10.70
CA LEU A 177 1.17 -24.47 -9.79
C LEU A 177 1.58 -23.97 -8.42
N GLU A 178 0.75 -24.23 -7.42
CA GLU A 178 1.04 -23.88 -6.02
C GLU A 178 0.97 -25.14 -5.17
N PHE A 179 2.05 -25.39 -4.43
CA PHE A 179 2.10 -26.40 -3.38
C PHE A 179 1.67 -25.76 -2.07
N HIS A 180 0.77 -26.42 -1.37
CA HIS A 180 0.25 -25.95 -0.10
C HIS A 180 0.88 -26.70 1.08
N GLU A 181 0.61 -26.23 2.30
CA GLU A 181 1.13 -26.83 3.53
C GLU A 181 0.76 -28.32 3.64
N ALA A 182 1.73 -29.14 4.05
CA ALA A 182 1.56 -30.56 4.21
C ALA A 182 0.65 -30.89 5.41
N GLN A 183 -0.38 -31.70 5.19
CA GLN A 183 -1.34 -32.11 6.21
C GLN A 183 -1.19 -33.60 6.51
N SER A 184 -1.02 -33.96 7.79
CA SER A 184 -0.94 -35.36 8.22
C SER A 184 -2.29 -36.06 8.05
N LEU A 185 -2.35 -37.09 7.20
CA LEU A 185 -3.55 -37.90 7.02
C LEU A 185 -3.93 -38.61 8.33
N ARG A 186 -2.97 -39.07 9.12
CA ARG A 186 -3.24 -39.69 10.43
C ARG A 186 -3.92 -38.72 11.38
N ALA A 187 -3.41 -37.49 11.50
CA ALA A 187 -4.01 -36.46 12.33
C ALA A 187 -5.44 -36.11 11.87
N MET A 188 -5.66 -36.02 10.55
CA MET A 188 -6.99 -35.77 10.00
C MET A 188 -7.98 -36.92 10.31
N VAL A 189 -7.54 -38.19 10.21
CA VAL A 189 -8.37 -39.36 10.56
C VAL A 189 -8.73 -39.34 12.05
N GLN A 190 -7.77 -39.04 12.94
CA GLN A 190 -8.02 -38.96 14.38
C GLN A 190 -9.01 -37.83 14.72
N THR A 191 -8.81 -36.64 14.15
CA THR A 191 -9.72 -35.50 14.32
C THR A 191 -11.13 -35.81 13.81
N ALA A 192 -11.24 -36.46 12.64
CA ALA A 192 -12.53 -36.85 12.08
C ALA A 192 -13.27 -37.86 12.98
N LYS A 193 -12.55 -38.85 13.54
CA LYS A 193 -13.12 -39.82 14.49
C LYS A 193 -13.62 -39.16 15.78
N MET A 194 -12.96 -38.10 16.26
CA MET A 194 -13.37 -37.36 17.46
C MET A 194 -14.55 -36.42 17.20
N GLN A 195 -14.53 -35.64 16.13
CA GLN A 195 -15.51 -34.59 15.86
C GLN A 195 -16.82 -35.12 15.25
N ALA A 196 -16.73 -36.17 14.44
CA ALA A 196 -17.88 -36.73 13.73
C ALA A 196 -17.85 -38.28 13.76
N PRO A 197 -18.02 -38.90 14.95
CA PRO A 197 -17.88 -40.35 15.12
C PRO A 197 -18.89 -41.17 14.29
N ASN A 198 -20.00 -40.57 13.88
CA ASN A 198 -21.06 -41.19 13.09
C ASN A 198 -20.86 -41.05 11.57
N LEU A 199 -19.81 -40.36 11.11
CA LEU A 199 -19.48 -40.18 9.70
C LEU A 199 -18.20 -40.93 9.35
N SER A 200 -18.07 -41.36 8.09
CA SER A 200 -16.80 -41.91 7.60
C SER A 200 -15.71 -40.84 7.69
N PRO A 201 -14.51 -41.15 8.23
CA PRO A 201 -13.38 -40.22 8.23
C PRO A 201 -13.07 -39.66 6.84
N ALA A 202 -13.28 -40.48 5.79
CA ALA A 202 -13.08 -40.06 4.40
C ALA A 202 -13.97 -38.87 4.00
N THR A 203 -15.22 -38.80 4.48
CA THR A 203 -16.14 -37.68 4.21
C THR A 203 -15.58 -36.37 4.77
N CYS A 204 -15.14 -36.40 6.02
CA CYS A 204 -14.56 -35.23 6.68
C CYS A 204 -13.29 -34.77 5.94
N ILE A 205 -12.37 -35.70 5.66
CA ILE A 205 -11.11 -35.41 4.96
C ILE A 205 -11.35 -34.79 3.58
N ILE A 206 -12.26 -35.36 2.78
CA ILE A 206 -12.59 -34.84 1.45
C ILE A 206 -13.18 -33.44 1.55
N ASN A 207 -14.14 -33.21 2.45
CA ASN A 207 -14.75 -31.89 2.61
C ASN A 207 -13.72 -30.86 3.07
N THR A 208 -12.89 -31.19 4.05
CA THR A 208 -11.81 -30.30 4.51
C THR A 208 -10.84 -29.95 3.39
N LEU A 209 -10.37 -30.94 2.62
CA LEU A 209 -9.40 -30.69 1.54
C LEU A 209 -10.03 -30.00 0.32
N ASN A 210 -11.29 -30.29 -0.02
CA ASN A 210 -12.00 -29.57 -1.08
C ASN A 210 -12.20 -28.12 -0.68
N ASN A 211 -12.76 -27.84 0.50
CA ASN A 211 -12.96 -26.47 0.99
C ASN A 211 -11.63 -25.70 1.07
N TYR A 212 -10.57 -26.38 1.48
CA TYR A 212 -9.22 -25.81 1.49
C TYR A 212 -8.74 -25.47 0.06
N LEU A 213 -8.80 -26.40 -0.89
CA LEU A 213 -8.37 -26.14 -2.26
C LEU A 213 -9.24 -25.10 -2.97
N ASP A 214 -10.55 -25.07 -2.68
CA ASP A 214 -11.48 -24.06 -3.21
C ASP A 214 -11.13 -22.66 -2.68
N SER A 215 -10.84 -22.51 -1.39
CA SER A 215 -10.42 -21.22 -0.83
C SER A 215 -9.09 -20.74 -1.43
N GLN A 216 -8.14 -21.65 -1.67
CA GLN A 216 -6.88 -21.29 -2.33
C GLN A 216 -7.09 -20.88 -3.80
N ARG A 217 -8.02 -21.52 -4.52
CA ARG A 217 -8.36 -21.15 -5.90
C ARG A 217 -9.07 -19.79 -5.96
N GLU A 218 -9.95 -19.50 -5.02
CA GLU A 218 -10.67 -18.22 -4.93
C GLU A 218 -9.71 -17.03 -4.73
N VAL A 219 -8.61 -17.19 -3.99
CA VAL A 219 -7.57 -16.15 -3.85
C VAL A 219 -6.94 -15.76 -5.19
N VAL A 220 -6.76 -16.73 -6.10
CA VAL A 220 -6.11 -16.53 -7.40
C VAL A 220 -7.09 -16.06 -8.47
N LEU A 221 -8.28 -16.67 -8.51
CA LEU A 221 -9.29 -16.43 -9.55
C LEU A 221 -10.29 -15.33 -9.18
N GLY A 222 -10.48 -15.08 -7.89
CA GLY A 222 -11.58 -14.30 -7.34
C GLY A 222 -12.87 -15.12 -7.15
N PRO A 223 -13.88 -14.53 -6.47
CA PRO A 223 -15.22 -15.12 -6.40
C PRO A 223 -15.89 -15.18 -7.77
N ASP A 224 -16.94 -16.00 -7.94
CA ASP A 224 -17.74 -16.03 -9.19
C ASP A 224 -18.30 -14.64 -9.50
N LEU A 225 -17.66 -13.95 -10.45
CA LEU A 225 -18.05 -12.63 -10.88
C LEU A 225 -19.35 -12.75 -11.68
N SER A 226 -20.47 -12.47 -11.02
CA SER A 226 -21.75 -12.36 -11.70
C SER A 226 -21.66 -11.26 -12.77
N ASP A 227 -22.20 -11.52 -13.97
CA ASP A 227 -22.30 -10.51 -15.04
C ASP A 227 -22.76 -9.16 -14.46
N ARG A 228 -22.13 -8.07 -14.90
CA ARG A 228 -22.46 -6.68 -14.55
C ARG A 228 -23.98 -6.46 -14.52
N ARG A 229 -24.72 -7.02 -15.48
CA ARG A 229 -26.19 -6.95 -15.53
C ARG A 229 -26.86 -7.59 -14.32
N ASN A 230 -26.40 -8.77 -13.90
CA ASN A 230 -26.93 -9.47 -12.73
C ASN A 230 -26.64 -8.69 -11.44
N VAL A 231 -25.42 -8.14 -11.31
CA VAL A 231 -25.05 -7.27 -10.19
C VAL A 231 -25.99 -6.06 -10.14
N MET A 232 -26.12 -5.31 -11.24
CA MET A 232 -26.99 -4.14 -11.31
C MET A 232 -28.46 -4.47 -10.98
N HIS A 233 -28.98 -5.57 -11.53
CA HIS A 233 -30.35 -6.00 -11.29
C HIS A 233 -30.59 -6.40 -9.83
N SER A 234 -29.61 -7.06 -9.18
CA SER A 234 -29.69 -7.36 -7.75
C SER A 234 -29.67 -6.10 -6.89
N LEU A 235 -28.82 -5.13 -7.22
CA LEU A 235 -28.68 -3.87 -6.48
C LEU A 235 -29.92 -2.99 -6.58
N ILE A 236 -30.53 -2.88 -7.76
CA ILE A 236 -31.78 -2.13 -7.90
C ILE A 236 -32.87 -2.73 -7.02
N LYS A 237 -32.94 -4.05 -6.91
CA LYS A 237 -33.95 -4.75 -6.09
C LYS A 237 -33.65 -4.75 -4.59
N ALA A 238 -32.47 -4.27 -4.18
CA ALA A 238 -32.10 -4.23 -2.76
C ALA A 238 -33.10 -3.36 -1.97
N PRO A 239 -33.55 -3.81 -0.77
CA PRO A 239 -34.55 -3.08 0.02
C PRO A 239 -34.17 -1.62 0.31
N ASP A 240 -32.91 -1.38 0.68
CA ASP A 240 -32.41 -0.03 0.98
C ASP A 240 -32.42 0.88 -0.26
N VAL A 241 -32.12 0.33 -1.44
CA VAL A 241 -32.16 1.07 -2.70
C VAL A 241 -33.61 1.38 -3.09
N GLN A 242 -34.53 0.43 -2.94
CA GLN A 242 -35.96 0.64 -3.21
C GLN A 242 -36.56 1.73 -2.30
N GLU A 243 -36.19 1.72 -1.02
CA GLU A 243 -36.62 2.75 -0.08
C GLU A 243 -35.99 4.12 -0.42
N ALA A 244 -34.72 4.17 -0.81
CA ALA A 244 -34.09 5.40 -1.28
C ALA A 244 -34.74 5.95 -2.56
N ILE A 245 -35.13 5.09 -3.51
CA ILE A 245 -35.88 5.47 -4.71
C ILE A 245 -37.23 6.07 -4.32
N ARG A 246 -37.95 5.45 -3.37
CA ARG A 246 -39.23 5.97 -2.86
C ARG A 246 -39.07 7.35 -2.23
N ARG A 247 -38.06 7.53 -1.39
CA ARG A 247 -37.75 8.83 -0.76
C ARG A 247 -37.36 9.88 -1.79
N GLU A 248 -36.58 9.54 -2.80
CA GLU A 248 -36.22 10.43 -3.91
C GLU A 248 -37.46 10.86 -4.69
N SER A 249 -38.36 9.92 -5.00
CA SER A 249 -39.63 10.19 -5.69
C SER A 249 -40.46 11.22 -4.92
N ILE A 250 -40.61 11.06 -3.60
CA ILE A 250 -41.36 11.98 -2.74
C ILE A 250 -40.66 13.34 -2.65
N ARG A 251 -39.36 13.36 -2.32
CA ARG A 251 -38.59 14.60 -2.10
C ARG A 251 -38.51 15.46 -3.37
N SER A 252 -38.24 14.82 -4.50
CA SER A 252 -38.04 15.49 -5.79
C SER A 252 -39.33 15.63 -6.61
N LYS A 253 -40.48 15.16 -6.09
CA LYS A 253 -41.80 15.20 -6.73
C LYS A 253 -41.81 14.60 -8.14
N ILE A 254 -41.15 13.46 -8.31
CA ILE A 254 -41.05 12.73 -9.57
C ILE A 254 -41.73 11.36 -9.44
N SER A 255 -42.07 10.73 -10.57
CA SER A 255 -42.62 9.37 -10.56
C SER A 255 -41.61 8.35 -10.03
N MET A 256 -42.10 7.24 -9.46
CA MET A 256 -41.25 6.12 -8.99
C MET A 256 -40.36 5.59 -10.13
N ILE A 257 -40.91 5.49 -11.35
CA ILE A 257 -40.19 5.05 -12.55
C ILE A 257 -39.03 6.00 -12.89
N GLU A 258 -39.25 7.31 -12.76
CA GLU A 258 -38.19 8.28 -13.02
C GLU A 258 -37.08 8.22 -11.95
N ALA A 259 -37.45 8.06 -10.67
CA ALA A 259 -36.49 7.87 -9.59
C ALA A 259 -35.67 6.58 -9.78
N GLU A 260 -36.30 5.48 -10.20
CA GLU A 260 -35.62 4.22 -10.52
C GLU A 260 -34.67 4.37 -11.71
N ARG A 261 -35.08 5.08 -12.77
CA ARG A 261 -34.17 5.41 -13.90
C ARG A 261 -32.97 6.21 -13.45
N ARG A 262 -33.12 7.15 -12.49
CA ARG A 262 -31.99 7.87 -11.90
C ARG A 262 -31.06 6.93 -11.14
N ALA A 263 -31.60 6.00 -10.34
CA ALA A 263 -30.81 4.99 -9.64
C ALA A 263 -30.03 4.09 -10.62
N ILE A 264 -30.66 3.64 -11.71
CA ILE A 264 -30.00 2.88 -12.78
C ILE A 264 -28.90 3.71 -13.45
N GLY A 265 -29.13 5.01 -13.65
CA GLY A 265 -28.10 5.93 -14.14
C GLY A 265 -26.89 6.00 -13.22
N TYR A 266 -27.11 6.10 -11.91
CA TYR A 266 -26.05 6.08 -10.90
C TYR A 266 -25.31 4.75 -10.86
N LEU A 267 -26.01 3.61 -10.92
CA LEU A 267 -25.34 2.30 -11.00
C LEU A 267 -24.50 2.18 -12.26
N ASN A 268 -24.99 2.65 -13.42
CA ASN A 268 -24.20 2.62 -14.66
C ASN A 268 -22.92 3.43 -14.54
N GLU A 269 -22.99 4.59 -13.87
CA GLU A 269 -21.84 5.42 -13.58
C GLU A 269 -20.85 4.71 -12.64
N ILE A 270 -21.34 4.07 -11.57
CA ILE A 270 -20.51 3.50 -10.50
C ILE A 270 -19.89 2.17 -10.91
N VAL A 271 -20.72 1.18 -11.25
CA VAL A 271 -20.36 -0.25 -11.28
C VAL A 271 -19.20 -0.52 -12.23
N SER A 272 -18.29 -1.42 -11.87
CA SER A 272 -17.21 -1.90 -12.76
C SER A 272 -17.72 -2.87 -13.83
N ASP A 273 -16.88 -3.25 -14.78
CA ASP A 273 -17.23 -4.20 -15.84
C ASP A 273 -16.03 -5.12 -16.09
N TYR A 274 -15.75 -5.97 -15.10
CA TYR A 274 -14.54 -6.80 -15.07
C TYR A 274 -14.41 -7.63 -16.35
N SER A 275 -13.24 -7.55 -17.00
CA SER A 275 -12.94 -8.30 -18.20
C SER A 275 -11.51 -8.82 -18.16
N TYR A 276 -11.37 -10.13 -18.29
CA TYR A 276 -10.06 -10.77 -18.32
C TYR A 276 -9.25 -10.36 -19.56
N ALA A 277 -9.93 -10.14 -20.69
CA ALA A 277 -9.29 -9.62 -21.89
C ALA A 277 -8.68 -8.23 -21.67
N ALA A 278 -9.39 -7.35 -20.95
CA ALA A 278 -8.88 -6.02 -20.59
C ALA A 278 -7.65 -6.14 -19.68
N ILE A 279 -7.70 -7.02 -18.68
CA ILE A 279 -6.58 -7.27 -17.75
C ILE A 279 -5.35 -7.79 -18.50
N ARG A 280 -5.50 -8.75 -19.43
CA ARG A 280 -4.38 -9.27 -20.23
C ARG A 280 -3.75 -8.21 -21.13
N PHE A 281 -4.58 -7.39 -21.76
CA PHE A 281 -4.08 -6.26 -22.54
C PHE A 281 -3.30 -5.29 -21.66
N ALA A 282 -3.87 -4.93 -20.49
CA ALA A 282 -3.24 -4.06 -19.51
C ALA A 282 -1.92 -4.65 -19.00
N GLU A 283 -1.86 -5.94 -18.66
CA GLU A 283 -0.64 -6.63 -18.24
C GLU A 283 0.48 -6.47 -19.27
N THR A 284 0.18 -6.71 -20.55
CA THR A 284 1.17 -6.62 -21.62
C THR A 284 1.66 -5.17 -21.79
N ALA A 285 0.72 -4.21 -21.80
CA ALA A 285 1.02 -2.79 -21.93
C ALA A 285 1.82 -2.25 -20.74
N LEU A 286 1.47 -2.64 -19.52
CA LEU A 286 2.13 -2.23 -18.28
C LEU A 286 3.48 -2.93 -18.13
N THR A 287 3.63 -4.21 -18.49
CA THR A 287 4.95 -4.87 -18.54
C THR A 287 5.91 -4.07 -19.42
N ARG A 288 5.43 -3.63 -20.59
CA ARG A 288 6.21 -2.78 -21.50
C ARG A 288 6.53 -1.42 -20.88
N LEU A 289 5.55 -0.77 -20.23
CA LEU A 289 5.75 0.49 -19.53
C LEU A 289 6.90 0.39 -18.49
N TRP A 290 6.84 -0.62 -17.63
CA TRP A 290 7.77 -0.77 -16.51
C TRP A 290 9.15 -1.28 -16.89
N THR A 291 9.32 -1.85 -18.08
CA THR A 291 10.62 -2.37 -18.56
C THR A 291 11.24 -1.52 -19.66
N GLN A 292 10.46 -0.69 -20.36
CA GLN A 292 10.97 0.20 -21.40
C GLN A 292 11.18 1.63 -20.92
N LEU A 293 10.41 2.09 -19.93
CA LEU A 293 10.57 3.43 -19.39
C LEU A 293 11.35 3.41 -18.08
N TYR A 294 10.92 2.55 -17.15
CA TYR A 294 11.61 2.27 -15.90
C TYR A 294 12.55 1.06 -16.06
N ASP A 295 13.50 0.93 -15.13
CA ASP A 295 14.43 -0.19 -14.99
C ASP A 295 13.79 -1.37 -14.22
N GLY A 296 12.45 -1.43 -14.13
CA GLY A 296 11.68 -2.46 -13.44
C GLY A 296 10.87 -1.97 -12.24
N VAL A 297 10.11 -2.90 -11.65
CA VAL A 297 9.38 -2.70 -10.38
C VAL A 297 9.96 -3.65 -9.33
N GLU A 298 10.45 -3.10 -8.22
CA GLU A 298 10.88 -3.86 -7.05
C GLU A 298 9.72 -3.96 -6.06
N VAL A 299 9.44 -5.18 -5.62
CA VAL A 299 8.29 -5.48 -4.76
C VAL A 299 8.77 -6.19 -3.51
N HIS A 300 8.44 -5.61 -2.36
CA HIS A 300 8.91 -6.01 -1.04
C HIS A 300 7.75 -6.43 -0.13
N ASN A 301 7.98 -7.37 0.78
CA ASN A 301 7.03 -7.82 1.81
C ASN A 301 5.65 -8.31 1.29
N PHE A 302 5.62 -8.86 0.07
CA PHE A 302 4.38 -9.38 -0.54
C PHE A 302 3.88 -10.69 0.10
N SER A 303 4.73 -11.45 0.79
CA SER A 303 4.35 -12.71 1.45
C SER A 303 3.20 -12.52 2.44
N THR A 304 3.23 -11.45 3.24
CA THR A 304 2.15 -11.11 4.19
C THR A 304 0.79 -11.02 3.49
N VAL A 305 0.72 -10.41 2.31
CA VAL A 305 -0.54 -10.24 1.58
C VAL A 305 -1.12 -11.59 1.16
N ARG A 306 -0.26 -12.51 0.72
CA ARG A 306 -0.66 -13.85 0.29
C ARG A 306 -1.21 -14.67 1.46
N GLU A 307 -0.56 -14.60 2.61
CA GLU A 307 -1.01 -15.29 3.82
C GLU A 307 -2.38 -14.78 4.27
N LEU A 308 -2.54 -13.45 4.33
CA LEU A 308 -3.79 -12.84 4.76
C LEU A 308 -4.96 -13.09 3.82
N ALA A 309 -4.73 -13.16 2.51
CA ALA A 309 -5.80 -13.33 1.53
C ALA A 309 -6.60 -14.64 1.72
N LYS A 310 -6.04 -15.62 2.44
CA LYS A 310 -6.73 -16.88 2.79
C LYS A 310 -7.91 -16.61 3.72
N ASP A 311 -7.66 -15.87 4.80
CA ASP A 311 -8.59 -15.72 5.93
C ASP A 311 -9.28 -14.35 5.98
N TYR A 312 -8.70 -13.33 5.35
CA TYR A 312 -9.17 -11.95 5.40
C TYR A 312 -9.64 -11.45 4.04
N GLU A 313 -10.62 -10.53 4.07
CA GLU A 313 -10.87 -9.63 2.95
C GLU A 313 -9.79 -8.54 2.91
N ILE A 314 -9.07 -8.49 1.78
CA ILE A 314 -7.94 -7.58 1.60
C ILE A 314 -8.40 -6.25 1.01
N ILE A 315 -8.08 -5.18 1.73
CA ILE A 315 -8.30 -3.82 1.24
C ILE A 315 -6.95 -3.11 1.16
N TYR A 316 -6.46 -2.92 -0.05
CA TYR A 316 -5.22 -2.19 -0.28
C TYR A 316 -5.42 -0.70 -0.09
N THR A 317 -4.56 -0.11 0.73
CA THR A 317 -4.55 1.32 1.03
C THR A 317 -3.19 1.93 0.68
N PRO A 318 -2.90 2.11 -0.61
CA PRO A 318 -1.64 2.70 -1.06
C PRO A 318 -1.58 4.21 -0.80
N CYS A 319 -0.36 4.76 -0.70
CA CYS A 319 -0.15 6.19 -0.89
C CYS A 319 -0.37 6.60 -2.34
N HIS A 320 -0.74 7.86 -2.58
CA HIS A 320 -1.02 8.37 -3.92
C HIS A 320 -0.01 9.41 -4.39
N ARG A 321 0.86 9.02 -5.33
CA ARG A 321 1.98 9.81 -5.86
C ARG A 321 1.88 10.10 -7.36
N SER A 322 1.22 9.25 -8.15
CA SER A 322 1.11 9.39 -9.61
C SER A 322 -0.25 8.91 -10.14
N HIS A 323 -0.63 9.34 -11.34
CA HIS A 323 -1.81 8.84 -12.05
C HIS A 323 -1.70 7.38 -12.48
N ILE A 324 -0.54 6.73 -12.33
CA ILE A 324 -0.35 5.33 -12.71
C ILE A 324 -0.33 4.38 -11.50
N ASP A 325 -0.49 4.89 -10.27
CA ASP A 325 -0.39 4.08 -9.04
C ASP A 325 -1.38 2.92 -8.99
N TYR A 326 -2.65 3.16 -9.35
CA TYR A 326 -3.67 2.10 -9.36
C TYR A 326 -3.39 1.05 -10.43
N LEU A 327 -2.79 1.45 -11.55
CA LEU A 327 -2.33 0.51 -12.58
C LEU A 327 -1.12 -0.28 -12.09
N LEU A 328 -0.20 0.37 -11.37
CA LEU A 328 1.00 -0.24 -10.80
C LEU A 328 0.64 -1.31 -9.79
N LEU A 329 -0.22 -0.99 -8.82
CA LEU A 329 -0.59 -1.93 -7.77
C LEU A 329 -1.35 -3.12 -8.38
N SER A 330 -2.39 -2.87 -9.19
CA SER A 330 -3.08 -3.93 -9.93
C SER A 330 -2.13 -4.79 -10.77
N TYR A 331 -1.15 -4.19 -11.44
CA TYR A 331 -0.12 -4.92 -12.19
C TYR A 331 0.74 -5.79 -11.28
N VAL A 332 1.20 -5.29 -10.13
CA VAL A 332 2.01 -6.04 -9.17
C VAL A 332 1.24 -7.21 -8.60
N ILE A 333 0.01 -6.98 -8.12
CA ILE A 333 -0.87 -8.02 -7.57
C ILE A 333 -1.11 -9.11 -8.63
N TYR A 334 -1.44 -8.72 -9.86
CA TYR A 334 -1.64 -9.65 -10.96
C TYR A 334 -0.34 -10.38 -11.34
N LYS A 335 0.82 -9.74 -11.40
CA LYS A 335 2.09 -10.43 -11.69
C LYS A 335 2.50 -11.41 -10.58
N ARG A 336 2.05 -11.18 -9.35
CA ARG A 336 2.33 -12.03 -8.19
C ARG A 336 1.32 -13.17 -8.00
N GLY A 337 0.39 -13.35 -8.94
CA GLY A 337 -0.50 -14.50 -9.00
C GLY A 337 -1.86 -14.32 -8.32
N MET A 338 -2.18 -13.13 -7.82
CA MET A 338 -3.47 -12.88 -7.13
C MET A 338 -4.46 -12.15 -8.04
N MET A 339 -5.73 -12.15 -7.64
CA MET A 339 -6.80 -11.40 -8.28
C MET A 339 -6.51 -9.88 -8.23
N VAL A 340 -6.76 -9.16 -9.33
CA VAL A 340 -6.68 -7.69 -9.31
C VAL A 340 -7.78 -7.11 -8.41
N PRO A 341 -7.47 -6.08 -7.60
CA PRO A 341 -8.45 -5.44 -6.74
C PRO A 341 -9.45 -4.60 -7.55
N TYR A 342 -10.64 -4.42 -6.99
CA TYR A 342 -11.61 -3.43 -7.47
C TYR A 342 -11.19 -2.05 -7.00
N ILE A 343 -10.99 -1.13 -7.94
CA ILE A 343 -10.34 0.16 -7.67
C ILE A 343 -11.40 1.26 -7.56
N ALA A 344 -11.41 2.00 -6.45
CA ALA A 344 -12.19 3.22 -6.33
C ALA A 344 -11.53 4.36 -7.12
N ALA A 345 -12.08 4.69 -8.29
CA ALA A 345 -11.54 5.70 -9.20
C ALA A 345 -12.38 6.97 -9.25
N GLY A 346 -11.75 8.14 -9.26
CA GLY A 346 -12.48 9.40 -9.46
C GLY A 346 -13.16 9.48 -10.83
N ASP A 347 -14.39 10.01 -10.87
CA ASP A 347 -15.17 10.22 -12.10
C ASP A 347 -14.42 10.97 -13.22
N ASN A 348 -13.47 11.83 -12.86
CA ASN A 348 -12.59 12.55 -13.77
C ASN A 348 -11.72 11.65 -14.67
N LEU A 349 -11.56 10.36 -14.33
CA LEU A 349 -10.82 9.38 -15.13
C LEU A 349 -11.71 8.60 -16.11
N ASN A 350 -13.04 8.76 -16.03
CA ASN A 350 -14.00 8.06 -16.89
C ASN A 350 -14.10 8.71 -18.28
N MET A 351 -13.00 8.70 -19.03
CA MET A 351 -12.92 9.19 -20.42
C MET A 351 -13.29 8.08 -21.42
N PRO A 352 -13.77 8.40 -22.64
CA PRO A 352 -14.02 7.40 -23.67
C PRO A 352 -12.81 6.49 -23.90
N PHE A 353 -13.06 5.19 -24.11
CA PHE A 353 -12.07 4.11 -24.25
C PHE A 353 -11.23 3.79 -23.00
N VAL A 354 -10.60 4.79 -22.39
CA VAL A 354 -9.78 4.58 -21.18
C VAL A 354 -10.65 4.17 -20.00
N GLY A 355 -11.77 4.85 -19.77
CA GLY A 355 -12.72 4.50 -18.74
C GLY A 355 -13.25 3.08 -18.91
N GLN A 356 -13.52 2.64 -20.15
CA GLN A 356 -13.97 1.27 -20.41
C GLN A 356 -12.88 0.24 -20.10
N LEU A 357 -11.62 0.51 -20.48
CA LEU A 357 -10.49 -0.37 -20.12
C LEU A 357 -10.30 -0.43 -18.60
N LEU A 358 -10.42 0.70 -17.91
CA LEU A 358 -10.33 0.77 -16.45
C LEU A 358 -11.48 0.00 -15.77
N ARG A 359 -12.73 0.12 -16.26
CA ARG A 359 -13.85 -0.73 -15.78
C ARG A 359 -13.56 -2.21 -16.00
N GLY A 360 -12.99 -2.53 -17.18
CA GLY A 360 -12.43 -3.83 -17.54
C GLY A 360 -11.41 -4.37 -16.53
N GLY A 361 -10.58 -3.49 -15.98
CA GLY A 361 -9.59 -3.81 -14.97
C GLY A 361 -10.10 -3.78 -13.52
N GLY A 362 -11.42 -3.63 -13.30
CA GLY A 362 -12.01 -3.60 -11.95
C GLY A 362 -12.28 -2.21 -11.38
N ALA A 363 -12.05 -1.12 -12.12
CA ALA A 363 -12.33 0.23 -11.62
C ALA A 363 -13.84 0.52 -11.53
N PHE A 364 -14.27 1.05 -10.40
CA PHE A 364 -15.60 1.62 -10.19
C PHE A 364 -15.47 3.12 -9.89
N PHE A 365 -16.41 3.92 -10.40
CA PHE A 365 -16.27 5.38 -10.37
C PHE A 365 -17.05 6.03 -9.24
N ILE A 366 -16.37 6.95 -8.54
CA ILE A 366 -16.90 7.72 -7.43
C ILE A 366 -16.89 9.22 -7.75
N ARG A 367 -17.98 9.91 -7.43
CA ARG A 367 -18.07 11.37 -7.51
C ARG A 367 -17.26 12.03 -6.39
N ARG A 368 -16.74 13.22 -6.66
CA ARG A 368 -16.00 14.00 -5.66
C ARG A 368 -16.80 14.43 -4.44
N THR A 369 -18.12 14.57 -4.56
CA THR A 369 -19.01 15.00 -3.46
C THR A 369 -20.35 14.28 -3.56
N PHE A 370 -20.84 13.81 -2.40
CA PHE A 370 -22.12 13.14 -2.26
C PHE A 370 -23.20 14.08 -1.70
N ARG A 371 -22.80 15.31 -1.30
CA ARG A 371 -23.65 16.27 -0.58
C ARG A 371 -24.96 16.53 -1.33
N GLY A 372 -26.07 16.35 -0.61
CA GLY A 372 -27.42 16.60 -1.10
C GLY A 372 -28.00 15.50 -1.98
N ASN A 373 -27.26 14.42 -2.28
CA ASN A 373 -27.75 13.30 -3.09
C ASN A 373 -27.80 11.99 -2.29
N GLY A 374 -28.90 11.83 -1.55
CA GLY A 374 -29.18 10.63 -0.76
C GLY A 374 -29.27 9.37 -1.62
N LEU A 375 -29.99 9.41 -2.74
CA LEU A 375 -30.16 8.25 -3.62
C LEU A 375 -28.81 7.73 -4.15
N TYR A 376 -27.93 8.63 -4.62
CA TYR A 376 -26.58 8.23 -5.06
C TYR A 376 -25.78 7.60 -3.92
N THR A 377 -25.86 8.18 -2.71
CA THR A 377 -25.14 7.66 -1.53
C THR A 377 -25.59 6.24 -1.20
N THR A 378 -26.89 5.97 -1.15
CA THR A 378 -27.42 4.63 -0.85
C THR A 378 -27.05 3.64 -1.95
N VAL A 379 -27.17 4.02 -3.22
CA VAL A 379 -26.77 3.16 -4.36
C VAL A 379 -25.28 2.80 -4.29
N PHE A 380 -24.43 3.77 -3.96
CA PHE A 380 -23.00 3.55 -3.82
C PHE A 380 -22.65 2.65 -2.63
N LYS A 381 -23.24 2.90 -1.46
CA LYS A 381 -23.06 2.06 -0.26
C LYS A 381 -23.49 0.61 -0.53
N GLU A 382 -24.62 0.42 -1.20
CA GLU A 382 -25.12 -0.92 -1.54
C GLU A 382 -24.20 -1.65 -2.52
N TYR A 383 -23.65 -0.93 -3.51
CA TYR A 383 -22.65 -1.50 -4.41
C TYR A 383 -21.37 -1.91 -3.67
N LEU A 384 -20.84 -1.05 -2.79
CA LEU A 384 -19.67 -1.37 -1.98
C LEU A 384 -19.93 -2.59 -1.08
N TYR A 385 -21.08 -2.62 -0.41
CA TYR A 385 -21.51 -3.76 0.40
C TYR A 385 -21.59 -5.06 -0.43
N SER A 386 -22.08 -4.99 -1.67
CA SER A 386 -22.10 -6.15 -2.58
C SER A 386 -20.69 -6.61 -2.98
N ILE A 387 -19.67 -5.76 -2.97
CA ILE A 387 -18.28 -6.18 -3.21
C ILE A 387 -17.75 -6.89 -1.96
N LEU A 388 -17.93 -6.27 -0.79
CA LEU A 388 -17.51 -6.81 0.51
C LEU A 388 -18.13 -8.18 0.82
N SER A 389 -19.43 -8.32 0.56
CA SER A 389 -20.17 -9.58 0.77
C SER A 389 -19.68 -10.73 -0.11
N ARG A 390 -18.88 -10.44 -1.15
CA ARG A 390 -18.28 -11.42 -2.05
C ARG A 390 -16.79 -11.65 -1.75
N ASN A 391 -16.24 -11.06 -0.70
CA ASN A 391 -14.82 -11.15 -0.34
C ASN A 391 -13.88 -10.73 -1.50
N THR A 392 -14.30 -9.76 -2.31
CA THR A 392 -13.50 -9.32 -3.46
C THR A 392 -12.52 -8.24 -3.02
N PRO A 393 -11.21 -8.37 -3.33
CA PRO A 393 -10.22 -7.41 -2.88
C PRO A 393 -10.52 -6.00 -3.41
N LEU A 394 -10.31 -5.00 -2.56
CA LEU A 394 -10.55 -3.59 -2.86
C LEU A 394 -9.25 -2.78 -2.84
N GLU A 395 -9.21 -1.70 -3.61
CA GLU A 395 -8.14 -0.72 -3.57
C GLU A 395 -8.71 0.71 -3.51
N TYR A 396 -8.26 1.49 -2.53
CA TYR A 396 -8.53 2.93 -2.51
C TYR A 396 -7.47 3.73 -1.75
N PHE A 397 -7.25 4.96 -2.23
CA PHE A 397 -6.29 5.89 -1.64
C PHE A 397 -6.92 6.65 -0.46
N ILE A 398 -6.46 6.37 0.76
CA ILE A 398 -6.94 7.01 1.99
C ILE A 398 -6.73 8.54 1.95
N GLU A 399 -5.71 9.03 1.26
CA GLU A 399 -5.41 10.45 1.09
C GLU A 399 -6.48 11.21 0.28
N GLY A 400 -7.29 10.50 -0.53
CA GLY A 400 -8.32 11.08 -1.40
C GLY A 400 -7.79 11.86 -2.61
N GLY A 401 -6.47 11.95 -2.80
CA GLY A 401 -5.84 12.58 -3.95
C GLY A 401 -4.32 12.47 -3.95
N ARG A 402 -3.70 12.71 -5.11
CA ARG A 402 -2.24 12.68 -5.28
C ARG A 402 -1.54 13.77 -4.46
N SER A 403 -0.48 13.39 -3.76
CA SER A 403 0.47 14.33 -3.17
C SER A 403 1.29 15.02 -4.25
N ARG A 404 1.46 16.34 -4.11
CA ARG A 404 2.27 17.19 -5.00
C ARG A 404 3.63 17.54 -4.41
N THR A 405 3.77 17.34 -3.10
CA THR A 405 4.97 17.66 -2.33
C THR A 405 5.73 16.39 -1.94
N GLY A 406 5.19 15.19 -2.20
CA GLY A 406 5.80 13.91 -1.80
C GLY A 406 5.44 13.47 -0.38
N ARG A 407 4.96 14.39 0.45
CA ARG A 407 4.44 14.09 1.79
C ARG A 407 3.08 13.39 1.71
N LEU A 408 2.79 12.49 2.65
CA LEU A 408 1.44 11.96 2.79
C LEU A 408 0.46 13.09 3.13
N LEU A 409 -0.76 13.00 2.63
CA LEU A 409 -1.84 13.93 2.92
C LEU A 409 -2.72 13.42 4.08
N PRO A 410 -3.35 14.33 4.84
CA PRO A 410 -4.34 13.93 5.85
C PRO A 410 -5.45 13.05 5.26
N PRO A 411 -5.89 12.01 6.00
CA PRO A 411 -6.79 11.01 5.48
C PRO A 411 -8.19 11.57 5.19
N LYS A 412 -8.84 11.03 4.16
CA LYS A 412 -10.26 11.22 3.83
C LYS A 412 -11.01 9.95 4.19
N THR A 413 -11.55 9.92 5.40
CA THR A 413 -12.16 8.72 6.02
C THR A 413 -13.48 8.27 5.40
N GLY A 414 -14.02 8.97 4.39
CA GLY A 414 -15.35 8.64 3.83
C GLY A 414 -15.47 7.21 3.27
N MET A 415 -14.53 6.78 2.44
CA MET A 415 -14.52 5.40 1.90
C MET A 415 -14.28 4.36 2.98
N LEU A 416 -13.38 4.67 3.92
CA LEU A 416 -13.07 3.80 5.06
C LEU A 416 -14.32 3.63 5.96
N ALA A 417 -15.01 4.72 6.27
CA ALA A 417 -16.26 4.69 7.04
C ALA A 417 -17.35 3.87 6.34
N MET A 418 -17.50 3.98 5.02
CA MET A 418 -18.45 3.15 4.25
C MET A 418 -18.05 1.67 4.25
N THR A 419 -16.75 1.37 4.24
CA THR A 419 -16.22 0.02 4.33
C THR A 419 -16.53 -0.61 5.69
N VAL A 420 -16.20 0.09 6.79
CA VAL A 420 -16.49 -0.36 8.16
C VAL A 420 -18.00 -0.51 8.37
N HIS A 421 -18.79 0.43 7.86
CA HIS A 421 -20.25 0.34 7.90
C HIS A 421 -20.77 -0.89 7.14
N GLY A 422 -20.18 -1.24 6.00
CA GLY A 422 -20.51 -2.47 5.27
C GLY A 422 -20.21 -3.72 6.08
N HIS A 423 -19.03 -3.78 6.71
CA HIS A 423 -18.60 -4.88 7.58
C HIS A 423 -19.53 -5.09 8.79
N LEU A 424 -19.92 -4.00 9.46
CA LEU A 424 -20.84 -4.04 10.59
C LEU A 424 -22.28 -4.41 10.20
N ARG A 425 -22.63 -4.28 8.91
CA ARG A 425 -23.95 -4.67 8.37
C ARG A 425 -24.05 -6.16 8.08
N GLY A 426 -22.98 -6.76 7.57
CA GLY A 426 -22.92 -8.18 7.28
C GLY A 426 -21.48 -8.65 7.37
N ARG A 427 -21.18 -9.46 8.40
CA ARG A 427 -19.85 -10.03 8.60
C ARG A 427 -19.64 -11.19 7.64
N ALA A 428 -18.91 -10.94 6.56
CA ALA A 428 -18.35 -11.98 5.70
C ALA A 428 -16.99 -12.42 6.27
N LYS A 429 -15.89 -12.21 5.55
CA LYS A 429 -14.54 -12.36 6.11
C LYS A 429 -14.15 -11.14 6.98
N PRO A 430 -13.30 -11.31 8.00
CA PRO A 430 -12.67 -10.18 8.69
C PRO A 430 -11.85 -9.33 7.71
N ILE A 431 -11.80 -8.02 7.92
CA ILE A 431 -11.10 -7.09 7.02
C ILE A 431 -9.68 -6.82 7.51
N ALA A 432 -8.71 -6.95 6.61
CA ALA A 432 -7.35 -6.47 6.78
C ALA A 432 -7.06 -5.35 5.78
N PHE A 433 -6.79 -4.15 6.29
CA PHE A 433 -6.23 -3.08 5.47
C PHE A 433 -4.75 -3.36 5.25
N VAL A 434 -4.28 -3.26 4.01
CA VAL A 434 -2.88 -3.45 3.63
C VAL A 434 -2.29 -2.11 3.18
N PRO A 435 -1.64 -1.38 4.11
CA PRO A 435 -0.84 -0.18 3.82
C PRO A 435 0.19 -0.48 2.73
N THR A 436 0.28 0.36 1.70
CA THR A 436 1.22 0.12 0.59
C THR A 436 2.00 1.38 0.26
N TYR A 437 3.31 1.33 0.43
CA TYR A 437 4.22 2.37 -0.04
C TYR A 437 4.49 2.20 -1.53
N ILE A 438 4.41 3.30 -2.29
CA ILE A 438 4.80 3.36 -3.70
C ILE A 438 5.84 4.47 -3.86
N GLY A 439 7.07 4.13 -4.24
CA GLY A 439 8.17 5.08 -4.46
C GLY A 439 8.63 5.10 -5.91
N TYR A 440 8.72 6.30 -6.49
CA TYR A 440 9.31 6.50 -7.81
C TYR A 440 10.66 7.19 -7.65
N GLU A 441 11.64 6.82 -8.46
CA GLU A 441 12.91 7.54 -8.59
C GLU A 441 12.83 8.68 -9.61
N ARG A 442 11.80 8.67 -10.46
CA ARG A 442 11.41 9.78 -11.33
C ARG A 442 9.92 9.77 -11.59
N LEU A 443 9.28 10.95 -11.55
CA LEU A 443 7.86 11.09 -11.84
C LEU A 443 7.61 11.53 -13.28
N MET A 444 6.57 10.97 -13.90
CA MET A 444 6.09 11.44 -15.22
C MET A 444 5.48 12.84 -15.13
N GLU A 445 4.79 13.14 -14.04
CA GLU A 445 4.09 14.41 -13.81
C GLU A 445 4.95 15.48 -13.14
N GLY A 446 6.26 15.24 -12.99
CA GLY A 446 7.16 16.12 -12.22
C GLY A 446 7.11 17.58 -12.66
N SER A 447 7.07 17.86 -13.97
CA SER A 447 6.98 19.24 -14.48
C SER A 447 5.66 19.92 -14.14
N THR A 448 4.55 19.18 -14.13
CA THR A 448 3.24 19.73 -13.75
C THR A 448 3.21 20.01 -12.26
N TYR A 449 3.79 19.13 -11.43
CA TYR A 449 3.85 19.33 -9.98
C TYR A 449 4.66 20.57 -9.61
N VAL A 450 5.83 20.76 -10.24
CA VAL A 450 6.62 21.99 -10.09
C VAL A 450 5.79 23.23 -10.46
N GLY A 451 5.05 23.17 -11.58
CA GLY A 451 4.17 24.25 -12.00
C GLY A 451 3.04 24.56 -11.02
N GLU A 452 2.34 23.53 -10.52
CA GLU A 452 1.26 23.65 -9.55
C GLU A 452 1.75 24.22 -8.21
N MET A 453 2.91 23.76 -7.74
CA MET A 453 3.58 24.28 -6.54
C MET A 453 3.97 25.76 -6.68
N GLN A 454 4.40 26.19 -7.87
CA GLN A 454 4.65 27.60 -8.19
C GLN A 454 3.36 28.44 -8.41
N GLY A 455 2.20 27.87 -8.13
CA GLY A 455 0.91 28.57 -8.17
C GLY A 455 0.19 28.55 -9.52
N LYS A 456 0.65 27.75 -10.51
CA LYS A 456 -0.15 27.49 -11.72
C LYS A 456 -1.43 26.75 -11.34
N PRO A 457 -2.56 27.06 -11.99
CA PRO A 457 -3.81 26.37 -11.71
C PRO A 457 -3.66 24.88 -12.04
N LYS A 458 -4.21 24.02 -11.18
CA LYS A 458 -4.29 22.58 -11.41
C LYS A 458 -4.87 22.30 -12.80
N GLU A 459 -4.11 21.61 -13.63
CA GLU A 459 -4.55 21.17 -14.96
C GLU A 459 -5.22 19.79 -14.83
N ALA A 460 -6.26 19.55 -15.63
CA ALA A 460 -6.85 18.22 -15.74
C ALA A 460 -5.93 17.37 -16.62
N GLU A 461 -4.92 16.75 -16.00
CA GLU A 461 -4.02 15.84 -16.70
C GLU A 461 -4.78 14.57 -17.14
N SER A 462 -4.60 14.16 -18.40
CA SER A 462 -5.15 12.92 -18.94
C SER A 462 -4.07 11.85 -18.97
N ILE A 463 -4.40 10.62 -18.53
CA ILE A 463 -3.53 9.43 -18.64
C ILE A 463 -3.04 9.23 -20.09
N VAL A 464 -3.89 9.54 -21.08
CA VAL A 464 -3.52 9.44 -22.51
C VAL A 464 -2.46 10.46 -22.88
N GLY A 465 -2.53 11.66 -22.31
CA GLY A 465 -1.53 12.70 -22.50
C GLY A 465 -0.16 12.25 -21.98
N ILE A 466 -0.15 11.67 -20.78
CA ILE A 466 1.05 11.09 -20.18
C ILE A 466 1.63 10.01 -21.11
N LEU A 467 0.83 9.01 -21.51
CA LEU A 467 1.29 7.91 -22.39
C LEU A 467 1.80 8.37 -23.77
N LYS A 468 1.26 9.44 -24.35
CA LYS A 468 1.75 9.97 -25.64
C LYS A 468 3.14 10.61 -25.51
N THR A 469 3.39 11.30 -24.40
CA THR A 469 4.69 11.90 -24.11
C THR A 469 5.77 10.81 -23.97
N LEU A 470 5.41 9.62 -23.48
CA LEU A 470 6.33 8.49 -23.26
C LEU A 470 7.02 7.97 -24.53
N ARG A 471 6.40 8.10 -25.71
CA ARG A 471 7.00 7.59 -26.97
C ARG A 471 8.30 8.32 -27.36
N LYS A 472 8.59 9.47 -26.75
CA LYS A 472 9.74 10.33 -27.08
C LYS A 472 10.80 10.38 -25.98
N ILE A 473 10.63 9.61 -24.90
CA ILE A 473 11.45 9.72 -23.68
C ILE A 473 12.52 8.63 -23.66
N GLU A 474 13.77 9.00 -23.34
CA GLU A 474 14.90 8.08 -23.12
C GLU A 474 14.70 7.22 -21.85
N ARG A 475 15.30 6.03 -21.81
CA ARG A 475 15.31 5.06 -20.70
C ARG A 475 16.00 5.59 -19.42
N ILE A 476 15.41 6.58 -18.75
CA ILE A 476 16.07 7.34 -17.67
C ILE A 476 15.07 7.66 -16.53
N PHE A 477 14.21 6.71 -16.16
CA PHE A 477 13.23 6.90 -15.06
C PHE A 477 13.58 6.15 -13.77
N GLY A 478 14.67 5.39 -13.78
CA GLY A 478 15.09 4.59 -12.65
C GLY A 478 14.09 3.48 -12.34
N LYS A 479 13.99 3.08 -11.08
CA LYS A 479 13.09 2.01 -10.60
C LYS A 479 11.83 2.56 -9.96
N VAL A 480 10.83 1.69 -9.90
CA VAL A 480 9.62 1.88 -9.09
C VAL A 480 9.64 0.86 -7.95
N HIS A 481 9.36 1.32 -6.76
CA HIS A 481 9.39 0.54 -5.53
C HIS A 481 7.98 0.39 -4.99
N VAL A 482 7.55 -0.83 -4.70
CA VAL A 482 6.29 -1.15 -4.02
C VAL A 482 6.60 -1.96 -2.78
N ASN A 483 6.19 -1.48 -1.62
CA ASN A 483 6.45 -2.17 -0.36
C ASN A 483 5.16 -2.26 0.46
N PHE A 484 4.82 -3.47 0.89
CA PHE A 484 3.62 -3.75 1.68
C PHE A 484 3.93 -3.60 3.17
N GLY A 485 3.23 -2.67 3.82
CA GLY A 485 3.37 -2.36 5.24
C GLY A 485 2.65 -3.33 6.14
N GLU A 486 2.80 -3.10 7.45
CA GLU A 486 2.12 -3.91 8.46
C GLU A 486 0.59 -3.75 8.31
N PRO A 487 -0.18 -4.85 8.25
CA PRO A 487 -1.63 -4.78 8.11
C PRO A 487 -2.28 -4.07 9.29
N VAL A 488 -3.41 -3.41 9.03
CA VAL A 488 -4.31 -2.89 10.08
C VAL A 488 -5.56 -3.75 10.07
N PHE A 489 -5.76 -4.52 11.14
CA PHE A 489 -6.92 -5.41 11.28
C PHE A 489 -8.11 -4.63 11.81
N LEU A 490 -9.22 -4.64 11.08
CA LEU A 490 -10.40 -3.84 11.45
C LEU A 490 -10.99 -4.26 12.81
N ASP A 491 -11.03 -5.57 13.09
CA ASP A 491 -11.63 -6.08 14.33
C ASP A 491 -10.84 -5.65 15.58
N ASP A 492 -9.51 -5.54 15.48
CA ASP A 492 -8.67 -5.02 16.55
C ASP A 492 -8.95 -3.54 16.81
N MET A 493 -9.09 -2.75 15.73
CA MET A 493 -9.43 -1.33 15.82
C MET A 493 -10.83 -1.13 16.42
N LEU A 494 -11.81 -1.94 16.03
CA LEU A 494 -13.16 -1.90 16.61
C LEU A 494 -13.10 -2.23 18.11
N LYS A 495 -12.38 -3.29 18.49
CA LYS A 495 -12.22 -3.72 19.89
C LYS A 495 -11.53 -2.65 20.75
N GLN A 496 -10.51 -1.98 20.22
CA GLN A 496 -9.82 -0.89 20.94
C GLN A 496 -10.77 0.26 21.33
N HIS A 497 -11.82 0.47 20.54
CA HIS A 497 -12.81 1.52 20.74
C HIS A 497 -14.14 1.01 21.32
N GLY A 498 -14.23 -0.27 21.73
CA GLY A 498 -15.46 -0.88 22.28
C GLY A 498 -16.61 -1.01 21.28
N ALA A 499 -16.28 -1.08 19.99
CA ALA A 499 -17.23 -1.10 18.87
C ALA A 499 -17.43 -2.51 18.27
N GLU A 500 -16.84 -3.56 18.85
CA GLU A 500 -16.84 -4.92 18.31
C GLU A 500 -18.19 -5.63 18.37
N GLN A 501 -19.11 -5.18 19.23
CA GLN A 501 -20.46 -5.73 19.35
C GLN A 501 -21.52 -4.94 18.57
N ILE A 502 -21.13 -3.82 17.94
CA ILE A 502 -22.04 -2.97 17.19
C ILE A 502 -22.40 -3.70 15.88
N SER A 503 -23.70 -3.69 15.56
CA SER A 503 -24.24 -4.18 14.29
C SER A 503 -25.08 -3.09 13.65
N ILE A 504 -25.00 -2.98 12.32
CA ILE A 504 -25.79 -2.03 11.53
C ILE A 504 -26.82 -2.82 10.73
N GLU A 505 -28.06 -2.35 10.62
CA GLU A 505 -29.09 -3.07 9.86
C GLU A 505 -29.28 -2.47 8.46
N LYS A 506 -29.26 -1.13 8.36
CA LYS A 506 -29.58 -0.39 7.14
C LYS A 506 -28.49 0.58 6.74
N ASN A 507 -28.41 0.88 5.44
CA ASN A 507 -27.44 1.84 4.89
C ASN A 507 -27.57 3.27 5.43
N ASP A 508 -28.73 3.65 5.97
CA ASP A 508 -28.99 5.01 6.46
C ASP A 508 -28.84 5.13 7.98
N ASP A 509 -28.46 4.05 8.67
CA ASP A 509 -28.25 4.09 10.12
C ASP A 509 -27.09 5.04 10.46
N PRO A 510 -27.21 5.83 11.55
CA PRO A 510 -26.15 6.71 11.98
C PRO A 510 -24.94 5.89 12.45
N ILE A 511 -23.74 6.39 12.14
CA ILE A 511 -22.49 5.77 12.62
C ILE A 511 -22.27 6.23 14.07
N PRO A 512 -22.20 5.31 15.06
CA PRO A 512 -21.89 5.64 16.44
C PRO A 512 -20.52 6.30 16.59
N GLN A 513 -20.31 7.06 17.66
CA GLN A 513 -19.06 7.80 17.87
C GLN A 513 -17.87 6.84 18.02
N GLU A 514 -18.06 5.72 18.70
CA GLU A 514 -17.08 4.65 18.91
C GLU A 514 -16.59 4.08 17.56
N VAL A 515 -17.50 3.87 16.61
CA VAL A 515 -17.17 3.43 15.25
C VAL A 515 -16.45 4.52 14.47
N SER A 516 -16.88 5.78 14.61
CA SER A 516 -16.21 6.94 14.00
C SER A 516 -14.77 7.08 14.50
N ASP A 517 -14.53 6.87 15.79
CA ASP A 517 -13.21 6.92 16.40
C ASP A 517 -12.34 5.75 15.91
N ALA A 518 -12.90 4.52 15.82
CA ALA A 518 -12.21 3.37 15.23
C ALA A 518 -11.81 3.63 13.77
N VAL A 519 -12.68 4.24 12.97
CA VAL A 519 -12.39 4.63 11.58
C VAL A 519 -11.26 5.65 11.53
N ASN A 520 -11.28 6.67 12.39
CA ASN A 520 -10.24 7.68 12.43
C ASN A 520 -8.89 7.07 12.83
N SER A 521 -8.85 6.29 13.92
CA SER A 521 -7.63 5.59 14.37
C SER A 521 -7.09 4.64 13.30
N SER A 522 -7.98 3.91 12.61
CA SER A 522 -7.58 3.02 11.50
C SER A 522 -6.92 3.81 10.37
N ALA A 523 -7.46 4.99 10.04
CA ALA A 523 -6.91 5.84 8.99
C ALA A 523 -5.50 6.37 9.34
N TYR A 524 -5.25 6.76 10.60
CA TYR A 524 -3.91 7.17 11.04
C TYR A 524 -2.95 5.99 11.07
N ALA A 525 -3.37 4.84 11.59
CA ALA A 525 -2.55 3.62 11.61
C ALA A 525 -2.13 3.20 10.18
N ILE A 526 -3.03 3.31 9.21
CA ILE A 526 -2.71 3.05 7.80
C ILE A 526 -1.61 4.00 7.31
N LEU A 527 -1.71 5.31 7.55
CA LEU A 527 -0.70 6.27 7.09
C LEU A 527 0.66 6.06 7.79
N GLU A 528 0.66 5.79 9.09
CA GLU A 528 1.87 5.43 9.84
C GLU A 528 2.51 4.16 9.25
N ASN A 529 1.71 3.14 8.95
CA ASN A 529 2.20 1.87 8.38
C ASN A 529 2.67 2.00 6.92
N ILE A 530 2.12 2.94 6.13
CA ILE A 530 2.71 3.30 4.82
C ILE A 530 4.12 3.86 5.02
N ASN A 531 4.30 4.76 6.00
CA ASN A 531 5.60 5.36 6.29
C ASN A 531 6.60 4.36 6.87
N ARG A 532 6.15 3.38 7.66
CA ARG A 532 6.98 2.26 8.16
C ARG A 532 7.51 1.40 7.01
N ALA A 533 6.74 1.24 5.94
CA ALA A 533 7.13 0.52 4.73
C ALA A 533 7.94 1.37 3.73
N VAL A 534 8.56 2.47 4.16
CA VAL A 534 9.31 3.35 3.25
C VAL A 534 10.47 2.62 2.57
N VAL A 535 10.68 2.93 1.29
CA VAL A 535 11.91 2.55 0.57
C VAL A 535 12.80 3.78 0.40
N ILE A 536 13.95 3.75 1.05
CA ILE A 536 15.00 4.78 0.99
C ILE A 536 15.87 4.49 -0.24
N ASN A 537 15.43 5.01 -1.38
CA ASN A 537 16.10 4.85 -2.67
C ASN A 537 17.25 5.88 -2.86
N PRO A 538 18.14 5.66 -3.85
CA PRO A 538 19.28 6.55 -4.12
C PRO A 538 18.89 8.02 -4.37
N VAL A 539 17.78 8.25 -5.08
CA VAL A 539 17.32 9.60 -5.46
C VAL A 539 16.84 10.36 -4.24
N SER A 540 16.03 9.73 -3.38
CA SER A 540 15.55 10.34 -2.15
C SER A 540 16.69 10.70 -1.20
N LEU A 541 17.71 9.85 -1.08
CA LEU A 541 18.87 10.11 -0.22
C LEU A 541 19.76 11.25 -0.75
N LEU A 542 20.05 11.25 -2.06
CA LEU A 542 20.74 12.37 -2.73
C LEU A 542 19.98 13.68 -2.55
N SER A 543 18.66 13.64 -2.71
CA SER A 543 17.80 14.81 -2.57
C SER A 543 17.87 15.37 -1.15
N LEU A 544 17.80 14.51 -0.13
CA LEU A 544 17.89 14.93 1.27
C LEU A 544 19.22 15.64 1.57
N ILE A 545 20.35 15.06 1.14
CA ILE A 545 21.69 15.60 1.42
C ILE A 545 21.92 16.91 0.65
N LEU A 546 21.76 16.90 -0.68
CA LEU A 546 22.09 18.06 -1.49
C LEU A 546 21.17 19.25 -1.20
N LEU A 547 19.87 19.04 -0.96
CA LEU A 547 18.98 20.14 -0.57
C LEU A 547 19.29 20.71 0.82
N GLY A 548 19.99 19.95 1.67
CA GLY A 548 20.47 20.42 2.98
C GLY A 548 21.76 21.24 2.91
N THR A 549 22.38 21.39 1.73
CA THR A 549 23.62 22.15 1.54
C THR A 549 23.38 23.54 0.95
N PRO A 550 24.24 24.53 1.28
CA PRO A 550 24.26 25.82 0.58
C PRO A 550 24.45 25.63 -0.92
N LYS A 551 23.66 26.34 -1.73
CA LYS A 551 23.65 26.27 -3.21
C LYS A 551 23.39 24.87 -3.80
N HIS A 552 23.05 23.90 -2.97
CA HIS A 552 22.83 22.51 -3.35
C HIS A 552 24.04 21.82 -3.99
N THR A 553 25.22 22.09 -3.41
CA THR A 553 26.50 21.59 -3.89
C THR A 553 27.34 21.00 -2.75
N LEU A 554 28.11 19.96 -3.07
CA LEU A 554 29.02 19.30 -2.13
C LEU A 554 30.25 18.77 -2.90
N ASP A 555 31.43 18.82 -2.30
CA ASP A 555 32.59 18.10 -2.82
C ASP A 555 32.27 16.61 -2.97
N GLU A 556 32.72 15.96 -4.05
CA GLU A 556 32.37 14.57 -4.35
C GLU A 556 32.82 13.60 -3.26
N ALA A 557 34.01 13.76 -2.69
CA ALA A 557 34.51 12.87 -1.65
C ALA A 557 33.68 13.03 -0.35
N ILE A 558 33.35 14.26 0.01
CA ILE A 558 32.51 14.56 1.17
C ILE A 558 31.08 14.06 0.93
N CYS A 559 30.54 14.19 -0.29
CA CYS A 559 29.22 13.69 -0.66
C CYS A 559 29.14 12.16 -0.53
N ILE A 560 30.16 11.44 -0.98
CA ILE A 560 30.27 9.98 -0.82
C ILE A 560 30.26 9.63 0.67
N LYS A 561 31.10 10.27 1.47
CA LYS A 561 31.16 10.04 2.93
C LYS A 561 29.80 10.30 3.59
N GLN A 562 29.13 11.40 3.26
CA GLN A 562 27.80 11.71 3.79
C GLN A 562 26.76 10.64 3.45
N LEU A 563 26.73 10.18 2.19
CA LEU A 563 25.83 9.13 1.73
C LEU A 563 26.09 7.81 2.46
N ASP A 564 27.36 7.43 2.60
CA ASP A 564 27.75 6.22 3.31
C ASP A 564 27.40 6.30 4.80
N THR A 565 27.69 7.43 5.47
CA THR A 565 27.31 7.67 6.87
C THR A 565 25.80 7.55 7.08
N TYR A 566 24.98 8.12 6.19
CA TYR A 566 23.52 8.04 6.32
C TYR A 566 23.01 6.61 6.09
N ARG A 567 23.55 5.90 5.10
CA ARG A 567 23.19 4.51 4.87
C ARG A 567 23.57 3.64 6.07
N ASP A 568 24.76 3.82 6.62
CA ASP A 568 25.26 3.04 7.75
C ASP A 568 24.41 3.32 9.00
N LEU A 569 24.06 4.59 9.26
CA LEU A 569 23.12 4.98 10.34
C LEU A 569 21.76 4.33 10.16
N LEU A 570 21.17 4.39 8.96
CA LEU A 570 19.88 3.76 8.66
C LEU A 570 19.92 2.23 8.75
N THR A 571 21.06 1.62 8.44
CA THR A 571 21.23 0.16 8.52
C THR A 571 21.35 -0.28 9.97
N ALA A 572 22.05 0.50 10.81
CA ALA A 572 22.18 0.25 12.24
C ALA A 572 20.87 0.53 13.01
N LEU A 573 20.16 1.59 12.64
CA LEU A 573 18.92 2.05 13.27
C LEU A 573 17.84 2.30 12.20
N PRO A 574 17.28 1.23 11.61
CA PRO A 574 16.24 1.36 10.59
C PRO A 574 15.00 2.02 11.16
N TYR A 575 14.33 2.86 10.34
CA TYR A 575 13.09 3.51 10.75
C TYR A 575 12.02 2.48 11.13
N ASP A 576 11.97 1.33 10.46
CA ASP A 576 11.14 0.18 10.79
C ASP A 576 11.71 -1.12 10.24
N GLU A 577 11.28 -2.28 10.76
CA GLU A 577 11.70 -3.60 10.24
C GLU A 577 11.32 -3.80 8.77
N ARG A 578 10.20 -3.21 8.33
CA ARG A 578 9.76 -3.25 6.93
C ARG A 578 10.40 -2.17 6.04
N THR A 579 11.28 -1.33 6.57
CA THR A 579 11.99 -0.32 5.78
C THR A 579 13.04 -0.99 4.88
N HIS A 580 13.08 -0.58 3.61
CA HIS A 580 14.15 -1.00 2.69
C HIS A 580 15.09 0.15 2.38
N ILE A 581 16.39 -0.11 2.46
CA ILE A 581 17.45 0.85 2.18
C ILE A 581 18.18 0.40 0.92
N THR A 582 18.54 1.34 0.06
CA THR A 582 19.33 1.06 -1.13
C THR A 582 20.66 0.35 -0.78
N PRO A 583 21.02 -0.74 -1.49
CA PRO A 583 22.29 -1.44 -1.26
C PRO A 583 23.49 -0.73 -1.90
N LEU A 584 23.26 0.33 -2.69
CA LEU A 584 24.31 1.06 -3.40
C LEU A 584 25.23 1.81 -2.43
N SER A 585 26.54 1.79 -2.72
CA SER A 585 27.55 2.64 -2.08
C SER A 585 27.32 4.13 -2.38
N GLY A 586 27.84 5.05 -1.56
CA GLY A 586 27.73 6.50 -1.83
C GLY A 586 28.24 6.89 -3.22
N LYS A 587 29.33 6.25 -3.66
CA LYS A 587 29.88 6.40 -5.01
C LYS A 587 28.92 5.91 -6.11
N GLU A 588 28.30 4.75 -5.91
CA GLU A 588 27.33 4.19 -6.87
C GLU A 588 26.05 5.03 -6.90
N ILE A 589 25.61 5.58 -5.77
CA ILE A 589 24.47 6.49 -5.68
C ILE A 589 24.72 7.75 -6.52
N ILE A 590 25.90 8.38 -6.41
CA ILE A 590 26.26 9.53 -7.25
C ILE A 590 26.27 9.16 -8.73
N ALA A 591 26.89 8.02 -9.08
CA ALA A 591 26.88 7.53 -10.47
C ALA A 591 25.45 7.31 -10.99
N TYR A 592 24.55 6.82 -10.12
CA TYR A 592 23.15 6.62 -10.42
C TYR A 592 22.40 7.94 -10.65
N GLY A 593 22.61 8.94 -9.78
CA GLY A 593 22.02 10.27 -9.93
C GLY A 593 22.47 10.99 -11.21
N LEU A 594 23.74 10.83 -11.59
CA LEU A 594 24.29 11.33 -12.85
C LEU A 594 23.64 10.63 -14.06
N LYS A 595 23.50 9.29 -14.02
CA LYS A 595 22.78 8.52 -15.06
C LYS A 595 21.35 9.04 -15.23
N LEU A 596 20.68 9.38 -14.13
CA LEU A 596 19.30 9.89 -14.15
C LEU A 596 19.15 11.35 -14.60
N LYS A 597 20.27 12.07 -14.79
CA LYS A 597 20.31 13.51 -15.10
C LYS A 597 19.62 14.36 -14.01
N LEU A 598 19.77 13.95 -12.76
CA LEU A 598 19.23 14.66 -11.59
C LEU A 598 20.27 15.59 -10.94
N ILE A 599 21.53 15.20 -11.06
CA ILE A 599 22.70 15.92 -10.57
C ILE A 599 23.71 16.05 -11.71
N LYS A 600 24.67 16.96 -11.54
CA LYS A 600 25.81 17.16 -12.43
C LYS A 600 27.11 17.20 -11.66
N ARG A 601 28.19 16.88 -12.36
CA ARG A 601 29.56 17.03 -11.87
C ARG A 601 30.15 18.31 -12.44
N VAL A 602 30.58 19.20 -11.55
CA VAL A 602 31.32 20.42 -11.89
C VAL A 602 32.80 20.11 -11.68
N GLN A 603 33.54 20.02 -12.80
CA GLN A 603 34.96 19.73 -12.75
C GLN A 603 35.75 20.89 -12.17
N HIS A 604 36.64 20.61 -11.21
CA HIS A 604 37.50 21.62 -10.62
C HIS A 604 38.87 21.02 -10.26
N VAL A 605 39.92 21.83 -10.41
CA VAL A 605 41.33 21.36 -10.30
C VAL A 605 41.70 20.86 -8.90
N LEU A 606 40.93 21.21 -7.87
CA LEU A 606 41.13 20.81 -6.47
C LEU A 606 40.20 19.68 -6.01
N GLY A 607 39.38 19.12 -6.90
CA GLY A 607 38.35 18.14 -6.56
C GLY A 607 37.02 18.46 -7.24
N ASP A 608 36.34 17.43 -7.72
CA ASP A 608 35.07 17.59 -8.42
C ASP A 608 33.94 17.89 -7.43
N ILE A 609 33.00 18.75 -7.85
CA ILE A 609 31.85 19.15 -7.04
C ILE A 609 30.59 18.50 -7.63
N ILE A 610 29.78 17.90 -6.77
CA ILE A 610 28.45 17.40 -7.11
C ILE A 610 27.43 18.51 -6.85
N ALA A 611 26.60 18.80 -7.85
CA ALA A 611 25.56 19.82 -7.79
C ALA A 611 24.22 19.24 -8.28
N ILE A 612 23.10 19.76 -7.76
CA ILE A 612 21.79 19.50 -8.37
C ILE A 612 21.77 20.07 -9.80
N GLU A 613 21.17 19.35 -10.75
CA GLU A 613 21.02 19.82 -12.12
C GLU A 613 20.01 20.99 -12.21
N ASP A 614 20.20 21.86 -13.20
CA ASP A 614 19.38 23.06 -13.35
C ASP A 614 17.88 22.70 -13.47
N ASN A 615 17.04 23.43 -12.74
CA ASN A 615 15.58 23.21 -12.63
C ASN A 615 15.15 21.90 -11.97
N GLN A 616 16.06 21.07 -11.45
CA GLN A 616 15.70 19.84 -10.72
C GLN A 616 15.47 20.08 -9.23
N ALA A 617 16.02 21.13 -8.62
CA ALA A 617 15.98 21.34 -7.18
C ALA A 617 14.56 21.29 -6.57
N VAL A 618 13.58 21.96 -7.20
CA VAL A 618 12.18 21.92 -6.75
C VAL A 618 11.57 20.52 -6.90
N LEU A 619 11.94 19.77 -7.93
CA LEU A 619 11.50 18.38 -8.09
C LEU A 619 12.14 17.47 -7.03
N LEU A 620 13.41 17.69 -6.68
CA LEU A 620 14.10 16.89 -5.67
C LEU A 620 13.51 17.11 -4.26
N THR A 621 12.84 18.24 -3.97
CA THR A 621 12.13 18.39 -2.69
C THR A 621 11.03 17.35 -2.53
N TYR A 622 10.37 16.97 -3.64
CA TYR A 622 9.40 15.87 -3.65
C TYR A 622 10.02 14.55 -3.18
N PHE A 623 11.18 14.17 -3.73
CA PHE A 623 11.82 12.90 -3.39
C PHE A 623 12.42 12.89 -2.00
N ARG A 624 12.96 14.03 -1.53
CA ARG A 624 13.35 14.23 -0.13
C ARG A 624 12.17 13.97 0.81
N ASN A 625 11.02 14.55 0.49
CA ASN A 625 9.83 14.48 1.35
C ASN A 625 9.26 13.07 1.51
N ASN A 626 9.55 12.16 0.58
CA ASN A 626 9.19 10.74 0.69
C ASN A 626 9.90 10.00 1.83
N ILE A 627 11.00 10.56 2.37
CA ILE A 627 11.82 9.93 3.42
C ILE A 627 12.03 10.84 4.64
N LEU A 628 11.44 12.04 4.67
CA LEU A 628 11.66 12.99 5.77
C LEU A 628 11.29 12.41 7.13
N HIS A 629 10.21 11.63 7.21
CA HIS A 629 9.77 10.99 8.46
C HIS A 629 10.82 10.03 9.04
N ALA A 630 11.64 9.40 8.19
CA ALA A 630 12.71 8.51 8.63
C ALA A 630 13.94 9.26 9.18
N PHE A 631 14.12 10.53 8.81
CA PHE A 631 15.27 11.35 9.20
C PHE A 631 14.94 12.44 10.22
N VAL A 632 13.67 12.80 10.41
CA VAL A 632 13.30 13.97 11.22
C VAL A 632 13.79 13.89 12.68
N LEU A 633 13.80 12.71 13.28
CA LEU A 633 14.25 12.51 14.65
C LEU A 633 15.77 12.62 14.80
N PRO A 634 16.61 11.90 14.02
CA PRO A 634 18.05 12.13 14.05
C PRO A 634 18.43 13.54 13.59
N SER A 635 17.71 14.14 12.65
CA SER A 635 17.89 15.55 12.27
C SER A 635 17.61 16.51 13.42
N LEU A 636 16.59 16.24 14.25
CA LEU A 636 16.29 17.09 15.40
C LEU A 636 17.34 16.94 16.51
N VAL A 637 17.86 15.73 16.74
CA VAL A 637 19.01 15.52 17.64
C VAL A 637 20.22 16.30 17.13
N ALA A 638 20.53 16.19 15.83
CA ALA A 638 21.63 16.91 15.21
C ALA A 638 21.47 18.43 15.34
N ALA A 639 20.30 18.97 15.03
CA ALA A 639 20.02 20.41 15.14
C ALA A 639 20.19 20.94 16.56
N LEU A 640 19.70 20.21 17.57
CA LEU A 640 19.85 20.61 18.97
C LEU A 640 21.30 20.60 19.44
N VAL A 641 22.05 19.55 19.10
CA VAL A 641 23.47 19.46 19.50
C VAL A 641 24.31 20.50 18.77
N GLU A 642 24.07 20.69 17.47
CA GLU A 642 24.79 21.65 16.63
C GLU A 642 24.58 23.08 17.12
N HIS A 643 23.33 23.50 17.30
CA HIS A 643 22.98 24.87 17.71
C HIS A 643 23.47 25.23 19.11
N ASN A 644 23.33 24.30 20.08
CA ASN A 644 23.71 24.58 21.48
C ASN A 644 25.21 24.36 21.74
N GLY A 645 25.93 23.66 20.84
CA GLY A 645 27.34 23.29 21.00
C GLY A 645 27.59 22.19 22.06
N SER A 646 26.94 22.28 23.22
CA SER A 646 26.93 21.28 24.29
C SER A 646 25.55 21.22 24.92
N ILE A 647 24.95 20.03 25.02
CA ILE A 647 23.61 19.85 25.59
C ILE A 647 23.52 18.59 26.46
N LYS A 648 22.85 18.71 27.61
CA LYS A 648 22.55 17.55 28.47
C LYS A 648 21.53 16.64 27.79
N ARG A 649 21.73 15.32 27.88
CA ARG A 649 20.78 14.33 27.36
C ARG A 649 19.34 14.57 27.86
N GLY A 650 19.18 14.94 29.13
CA GLY A 650 17.86 15.23 29.73
C GLY A 650 17.14 16.39 29.06
N ASP A 651 17.84 17.50 28.80
CA ASP A 651 17.28 18.69 28.17
C ASP A 651 16.91 18.41 26.70
N LEU A 652 17.79 17.71 25.98
CA LEU A 652 17.53 17.25 24.62
C LEU A 652 16.25 16.40 24.55
N ILE A 653 16.08 15.44 25.46
CA ILE A 653 14.86 14.60 25.52
C ILE A 653 13.62 15.46 25.76
N ASN A 654 13.67 16.42 26.69
CA ASN A 654 12.52 17.27 27.03
C ASN A 654 12.09 18.15 25.85
N VAL A 655 13.05 18.76 25.14
CA VAL A 655 12.75 19.57 23.96
C VAL A 655 12.14 18.72 22.86
N ILE A 656 12.72 17.56 22.55
CA ILE A 656 12.18 16.66 21.52
C ILE A 656 10.78 16.17 21.90
N ARG A 657 10.53 15.78 23.16
CA ARG A 657 9.19 15.37 23.63
C ARG A 657 8.14 16.46 23.43
N THR A 658 8.52 17.72 23.61
CA THR A 658 7.63 18.87 23.41
C THR A 658 7.31 19.09 21.93
N LEU A 659 8.30 18.93 21.05
CA LEU A 659 8.15 19.16 19.61
C LEU A 659 7.52 17.97 18.86
N TYR A 660 7.69 16.75 19.41
CA TYR A 660 7.31 15.51 18.75
C TYR A 660 5.84 15.43 18.31
N PRO A 661 4.83 15.86 19.09
CA PRO A 661 3.43 15.80 18.67
C PRO A 661 3.15 16.55 17.37
N PHE A 662 3.82 17.69 17.14
CA PHE A 662 3.67 18.48 15.92
C PHE A 662 4.29 17.77 14.72
N LEU A 663 5.51 17.25 14.88
CA LEU A 663 6.20 16.48 13.86
C LEU A 663 5.45 15.17 13.55
N LYS A 664 4.91 14.49 14.57
CA LYS A 664 4.11 13.27 14.43
C LYS A 664 2.85 13.54 13.61
N ALA A 665 2.13 14.63 13.89
CA ALA A 665 0.94 14.98 13.11
C ALA A 665 1.25 15.44 11.68
N GLU A 666 2.40 16.09 11.47
CA GLU A 666 2.82 16.57 10.15
C GLU A 666 3.33 15.43 9.25
N LEU A 667 4.08 14.49 9.83
CA LEU A 667 4.81 13.45 9.09
C LEU A 667 4.30 12.04 9.33
N PHE A 668 3.24 11.84 10.12
CA PHE A 668 2.69 10.53 10.50
C PHE A 668 3.78 9.61 11.08
N LEU A 669 4.44 10.07 12.14
CA LEU A 669 5.52 9.35 12.82
C LEU A 669 4.99 8.20 13.67
N LYS A 670 5.69 7.06 13.65
CA LYS A 670 5.20 5.80 14.22
C LYS A 670 5.27 5.71 15.74
N TRP A 671 6.22 6.40 16.39
CA TRP A 671 6.50 6.17 17.80
C TRP A 671 5.45 6.81 18.70
N ASN A 672 5.17 6.15 19.81
CA ASN A 672 4.32 6.68 20.87
C ASN A 672 5.17 7.32 21.98
N GLU A 673 4.53 8.09 22.87
CA GLU A 673 5.25 8.84 23.90
C GLU A 673 6.13 7.95 24.80
N ALA A 674 5.65 6.74 25.13
CA ALA A 674 6.37 5.79 25.97
C ALA A 674 7.69 5.29 25.34
N GLU A 675 7.74 5.20 24.01
CA GLU A 675 8.90 4.70 23.27
C GLU A 675 9.91 5.82 22.98
N LEU A 676 9.42 7.07 22.91
CA LEU A 676 10.15 8.21 22.38
C LEU A 676 11.50 8.44 23.09
N LYS A 677 11.54 8.34 24.43
CA LYS A 677 12.79 8.50 25.19
C LYS A 677 13.87 7.51 24.74
N GLN A 678 13.51 6.24 24.59
CA GLN A 678 14.44 5.20 24.17
C GLN A 678 14.96 5.47 22.75
N GLN A 679 14.08 5.90 21.84
CA GLN A 679 14.44 6.17 20.45
C GLN A 679 15.36 7.40 20.33
N ILE A 680 15.09 8.46 21.11
CA ILE A 680 15.96 9.63 21.16
C ILE A 680 17.38 9.24 21.60
N CYS A 681 17.51 8.45 22.68
CA CYS A 681 18.80 7.98 23.15
C CYS A 681 19.49 7.11 22.08
N ALA A 682 18.77 6.19 21.45
CA ALA A 682 19.32 5.34 20.39
C ALA A 682 19.86 6.16 19.22
N TYR A 683 19.14 7.18 18.76
CA TYR A 683 19.65 8.08 17.72
C TYR A 683 20.87 8.88 18.18
N ALA A 684 20.86 9.43 19.40
CA ALA A 684 22.05 10.12 19.94
C ALA A 684 23.28 9.20 19.97
N ASP A 685 23.12 7.96 20.46
CA ASP A 685 24.19 6.97 20.52
C ASP A 685 24.66 6.55 19.11
N GLY A 686 23.72 6.41 18.16
CA GLY A 686 24.03 6.16 16.75
C GLY A 686 24.85 7.29 16.11
N LEU A 687 24.55 8.55 16.44
CA LEU A 687 25.33 9.71 15.98
C LEU A 687 26.73 9.76 16.61
N ILE A 688 26.88 9.33 17.87
CA ILE A 688 28.19 9.17 18.53
C ILE A 688 29.01 8.10 17.80
N GLN A 689 28.41 6.94 17.50
CA GLN A 689 29.08 5.85 16.79
C GLN A 689 29.50 6.27 15.37
N ALA A 690 28.66 7.06 14.70
CA ALA A 690 28.95 7.65 13.40
C ALA A 690 29.97 8.81 13.46
N LYS A 691 30.44 9.18 14.66
CA LYS A 691 31.38 10.29 14.92
C LYS A 691 30.87 11.66 14.48
N LEU A 692 29.55 11.84 14.41
CA LEU A 692 28.92 13.12 14.09
C LEU A 692 28.75 14.01 15.32
N ILE A 693 28.68 13.40 16.50
CA ILE A 693 28.70 14.07 17.81
C ILE A 693 29.60 13.28 18.77
N SER A 694 29.92 13.85 19.93
CA SER A 694 30.66 13.15 20.99
C SER A 694 29.99 13.32 22.35
N GLU A 695 30.41 12.55 23.34
CA GLU A 695 29.91 12.64 24.71
C GLU A 695 31.10 12.89 25.66
N ASP A 696 30.93 13.83 26.59
CA ASP A 696 31.93 14.13 27.61
C ASP A 696 31.81 13.22 28.85
N ALA A 697 32.73 13.39 29.81
CA ALA A 697 32.75 12.60 31.04
C ALA A 697 31.52 12.84 31.95
N GLU A 698 30.81 13.94 31.76
CA GLU A 698 29.59 14.30 32.51
C GLU A 698 28.31 13.81 31.83
N GLY A 699 28.42 13.22 30.62
CA GLY A 699 27.30 12.74 29.82
C GLY A 699 26.61 13.84 28.99
N ASN A 700 27.28 14.97 28.75
CA ASN A 700 26.81 16.01 27.83
C ASN A 700 27.19 15.63 26.40
N LEU A 701 26.25 15.88 25.48
CA LEU A 701 26.46 15.69 24.04
C LEU A 701 27.11 16.95 23.46
N LEU A 702 28.23 16.76 22.75
CA LEU A 702 29.06 17.83 22.20
C LEU A 702 29.04 17.82 20.67
N SER A 703 28.86 19.02 20.10
CA SER A 703 29.04 19.27 18.68
C SER A 703 30.53 19.27 18.31
N PRO A 704 30.92 18.75 17.13
CA PRO A 704 32.28 18.91 16.61
C PRO A 704 32.61 20.39 16.38
N ALA A 705 33.92 20.70 16.31
CA ALA A 705 34.36 22.08 16.10
C ALA A 705 33.80 22.66 14.77
N PRO A 706 33.33 23.92 14.72
CA PRO A 706 32.63 24.48 13.54
C PRO A 706 33.36 24.38 12.21
N ASN A 707 34.70 24.37 12.22
CA ASN A 707 35.53 24.29 11.02
C ASN A 707 35.93 22.86 10.63
N SER A 708 35.35 21.84 11.27
CA SER A 708 35.63 20.44 10.98
C SER A 708 34.69 19.88 9.92
N GLU A 709 35.14 18.84 9.21
CA GLU A 709 34.31 18.13 8.25
C GLU A 709 33.09 17.50 8.94
N ASP A 710 33.29 16.90 10.12
CA ASP A 710 32.22 16.23 10.88
C ASP A 710 31.12 17.23 11.33
N HIS A 711 31.50 18.47 11.66
CA HIS A 711 30.52 19.54 11.93
C HIS A 711 29.69 19.86 10.68
N ASN A 712 30.30 19.96 9.50
CA ASN A 712 29.55 20.18 8.26
C ASN A 712 28.59 19.00 7.97
N GLN A 713 29.02 17.76 8.23
CA GLN A 713 28.15 16.59 8.12
C GLN A 713 26.94 16.67 9.07
N LEU A 714 27.17 17.17 10.30
CA LEU A 714 26.13 17.38 11.31
C LEU A 714 25.13 18.47 10.88
N VAL A 715 25.61 19.61 10.36
CA VAL A 715 24.76 20.70 9.84
C VAL A 715 23.86 20.21 8.70
N VAL A 716 24.40 19.43 7.77
CA VAL A 716 23.61 18.84 6.67
C VAL A 716 22.56 17.84 7.20
N LEU A 717 22.85 17.15 8.30
CA LEU A 717 21.89 16.27 8.97
C LEU A 717 20.83 17.03 9.74
N ALA A 718 21.13 18.21 10.28
CA ALA A 718 20.16 19.09 10.96
C ALA A 718 19.16 19.73 9.98
N ALA A 719 19.61 20.08 8.78
CA ALA A 719 18.83 20.82 7.78
C ALA A 719 17.39 20.30 7.48
N PRO A 720 17.11 18.98 7.39
CA PRO A 720 15.78 18.47 7.05
C PRO A 720 14.66 18.87 8.02
N VAL A 721 14.95 19.06 9.31
CA VAL A 721 13.93 19.43 10.31
C VAL A 721 13.70 20.94 10.38
N MET A 722 14.68 21.75 9.95
CA MET A 722 14.68 23.21 10.12
C MET A 722 13.45 23.88 9.51
N GLN A 723 13.04 23.48 8.31
CA GLN A 723 11.86 24.07 7.66
C GLN A 723 10.58 23.88 8.50
N SER A 724 10.44 22.76 9.20
CA SER A 724 9.28 22.54 10.08
C SER A 724 9.37 23.41 11.33
N LEU A 725 10.55 23.55 11.91
CA LEU A 725 10.79 24.37 13.11
C LEU A 725 10.58 25.86 12.83
N GLU A 726 11.09 26.37 11.71
CA GLU A 726 10.86 27.74 11.24
C GLU A 726 9.36 28.03 11.05
N ARG A 727 8.62 27.10 10.43
CA ARG A 727 7.16 27.24 10.27
C ARG A 727 6.44 27.29 11.62
N TYR A 728 6.80 26.40 12.54
CA TYR A 728 6.19 26.36 13.87
C TYR A 728 6.45 27.66 14.61
N TYR A 729 7.70 28.13 14.63
CA TYR A 729 8.06 29.39 15.27
C TYR A 729 7.36 30.58 14.62
N MET A 730 7.33 30.65 13.28
CA MET A 730 6.61 31.72 12.57
C MET A 730 5.13 31.77 12.96
N THR A 731 4.45 30.62 13.04
CA THR A 731 3.05 30.56 13.47
C THR A 731 2.88 30.94 14.94
N LEU A 732 3.78 30.50 15.82
CA LEU A 732 3.78 30.90 17.23
C LEU A 732 3.98 32.41 17.39
N ALA A 733 4.95 32.99 16.68
CA ALA A 733 5.24 34.43 16.69
C ALA A 733 4.03 35.26 16.21
N LEU A 734 3.34 34.82 15.16
CA LEU A 734 2.11 35.47 14.69
C LEU A 734 0.99 35.45 15.74
N ILE A 735 0.86 34.37 16.51
CA ILE A 735 -0.15 34.25 17.57
C ILE A 735 0.24 35.13 18.77
N THR A 736 1.50 35.06 19.23
CA THR A 736 1.97 35.78 20.42
C THR A 736 2.02 37.29 20.21
N GLN A 737 2.50 37.77 19.05
CA GLN A 737 2.60 39.20 18.75
C GLN A 737 1.24 39.92 18.68
N ARG A 738 0.15 39.19 18.39
CA ARG A 738 -1.20 39.75 18.36
C ARG A 738 -1.88 39.78 19.72
N GLY A 739 -1.42 38.97 20.66
CA GLY A 739 -2.04 38.82 21.98
C GLY A 739 -3.27 37.90 21.98
N SER A 740 -3.56 37.39 23.17
CA SER A 740 -4.64 36.45 23.43
C SER A 740 -6.02 37.10 23.17
N GLY A 741 -6.87 36.43 22.40
CA GLY A 741 -8.23 36.87 22.06
C GLY A 741 -8.36 37.78 20.83
N ASN A 742 -7.26 38.13 20.15
CA ASN A 742 -7.25 39.14 19.08
C ASN A 742 -7.18 38.58 17.65
N ILE A 743 -6.94 37.27 17.48
CA ILE A 743 -6.77 36.66 16.15
C ILE A 743 -7.45 35.29 16.07
N SER A 744 -8.13 35.01 14.96
CA SER A 744 -8.74 33.69 14.70
C SER A 744 -7.76 32.71 14.05
N ALA A 745 -7.99 31.41 14.21
CA ALA A 745 -7.20 30.36 13.56
C ALA A 745 -7.10 30.51 12.03
N ARG A 746 -8.18 30.98 11.40
CA ARG A 746 -8.21 31.23 9.96
C ARG A 746 -7.31 32.40 9.56
N GLN A 747 -7.30 33.48 10.34
CA GLN A 747 -6.42 34.62 10.08
C GLN A 747 -4.95 34.23 10.25
N VAL A 748 -4.62 33.44 11.29
CA VAL A 748 -3.26 32.91 11.48
C VAL A 748 -2.82 32.05 10.29
N GLU A 749 -3.69 31.18 9.76
CA GLU A 749 -3.39 30.40 8.55
C GLU A 749 -3.11 31.30 7.33
N GLU A 750 -4.02 32.26 7.06
CA GLU A 750 -3.89 33.16 5.91
C GLU A 750 -2.62 34.02 6.01
N LEU A 751 -2.28 34.50 7.20
CA LEU A 751 -1.04 35.25 7.43
C LEU A 751 0.20 34.37 7.33
N SER A 752 0.22 33.20 7.97
CA SER A 752 1.36 32.28 7.89
C SER A 752 1.68 31.93 6.43
N HIS A 753 0.65 31.76 5.60
CA HIS A 753 0.81 31.55 4.15
C HIS A 753 1.45 32.76 3.44
N LEU A 754 1.01 33.99 3.75
CA LEU A 754 1.55 35.21 3.14
C LEU A 754 2.98 35.50 3.61
N VAL A 755 3.25 35.35 4.90
CA VAL A 755 4.59 35.49 5.49
C VAL A 755 5.52 34.46 4.87
N GLY A 756 5.12 33.19 4.80
CA GLY A 756 5.92 32.14 4.18
C GLY A 756 6.20 32.39 2.69
N GLN A 757 5.25 32.96 1.93
CA GLN A 757 5.49 33.40 0.54
C GLN A 757 6.53 34.52 0.45
N ARG A 758 6.48 35.49 1.36
CA ARG A 758 7.46 36.58 1.42
C ARG A 758 8.85 36.04 1.79
N LEU A 759 8.90 35.14 2.77
CA LEU A 759 10.12 34.48 3.23
C LEU A 759 10.78 33.67 2.10
N SER A 760 9.99 32.96 1.30
CA SER A 760 10.51 32.15 0.19
C SER A 760 11.10 32.95 -0.96
N VAL A 761 10.78 34.25 -1.06
CA VAL A 761 11.43 35.20 -1.99
C VAL A 761 12.74 35.75 -1.42
N LEU A 762 12.87 35.81 -0.09
CA LEU A 762 14.06 36.31 0.60
C LEU A 762 15.13 35.22 0.79
N TYR A 763 14.73 33.96 0.92
CA TYR A 763 15.66 32.83 1.00
C TYR A 763 16.35 32.54 -0.35
N GLU A 764 17.58 32.01 -0.26
CA GLU A 764 18.38 31.60 -1.41
C GLU A 764 17.70 30.48 -2.23
N PHE A 765 16.86 29.64 -1.59
CA PHE A 765 16.07 28.59 -2.24
C PHE A 765 14.57 28.72 -1.96
N ASN A 766 13.78 28.91 -3.01
CA ASN A 766 12.33 28.95 -2.94
C ASN A 766 11.74 27.53 -3.04
N SER A 767 11.45 26.92 -1.89
CA SER A 767 10.69 25.67 -1.79
C SER A 767 9.20 25.97 -1.60
N PRO A 768 8.32 25.77 -2.60
CA PRO A 768 6.94 26.23 -2.52
C PRO A 768 6.08 25.49 -1.47
N GLU A 769 6.57 24.37 -0.94
CA GLU A 769 5.93 23.63 0.14
C GLU A 769 6.03 24.32 1.51
N PHE A 770 6.96 25.26 1.69
CA PHE A 770 7.17 25.98 2.96
C PHE A 770 5.92 26.77 3.39
N PHE A 771 5.12 27.24 2.44
CA PHE A 771 3.90 28.00 2.71
C PHE A 771 2.62 27.19 2.44
N ASP A 772 2.65 25.86 2.52
CA ASP A 772 1.42 25.06 2.40
C ASP A 772 0.47 25.32 3.57
N LYS A 773 -0.75 25.75 3.25
CA LYS A 773 -1.82 26.03 4.23
C LYS A 773 -2.18 24.82 5.08
N ALA A 774 -2.10 23.61 4.52
CA ALA A 774 -2.45 22.39 5.25
C ALA A 774 -1.49 22.13 6.43
N LEU A 775 -0.22 22.52 6.29
CA LEU A 775 0.79 22.36 7.35
C LEU A 775 0.48 23.28 8.53
N PHE A 776 0.15 24.56 8.27
CA PHE A 776 -0.26 25.51 9.32
C PHE A 776 -1.56 25.09 10.01
N GLN A 777 -2.55 24.61 9.25
CA GLN A 777 -3.80 24.09 9.82
C GLN A 777 -3.55 22.90 10.74
N SER A 778 -2.68 21.96 10.33
CA SER A 778 -2.30 20.81 11.14
C SER A 778 -1.63 21.26 12.45
N PHE A 779 -0.68 22.19 12.37
CA PHE A 779 0.02 22.72 13.53
C PHE A 779 -0.93 23.39 14.54
N ILE A 780 -1.81 24.28 14.07
CA ILE A 780 -2.83 24.93 14.92
C ILE A 780 -3.75 23.89 15.56
N LYS A 781 -4.18 22.88 14.81
CA LYS A 781 -5.01 21.79 15.34
C LYS A 781 -4.31 21.05 16.48
N VAL A 782 -3.03 20.71 16.32
CA VAL A 782 -2.25 20.05 17.37
C VAL A 782 -2.06 20.95 18.58
N LEU A 783 -1.81 22.26 18.39
CA LEU A 783 -1.76 23.21 19.49
C LEU A 783 -3.06 23.19 20.31
N THR A 784 -4.22 23.12 19.65
CA THR A 784 -5.51 23.01 20.33
C THR A 784 -5.67 21.66 21.06
N GLN A 785 -5.29 20.56 20.42
CA GLN A 785 -5.40 19.21 21.00
C GLN A 785 -4.50 19.01 22.22
N GLN A 786 -3.33 19.64 22.24
CA GLN A 786 -2.39 19.62 23.36
C GLN A 786 -2.76 20.62 24.47
N GLY A 787 -3.82 21.42 24.29
CA GLY A 787 -4.28 22.41 25.27
C GLY A 787 -3.47 23.70 25.33
N TYR A 788 -2.55 23.92 24.38
CA TYR A 788 -1.75 25.15 24.31
C TYR A 788 -2.57 26.38 23.92
N ILE A 789 -3.62 26.18 23.10
CA ILE A 789 -4.52 27.23 22.68
C ILE A 789 -5.98 26.75 22.74
N SER A 790 -6.91 27.67 22.94
CA SER A 790 -8.36 27.46 22.91
C SER A 790 -9.04 28.57 22.11
N THR A 791 -10.37 28.52 21.93
CA THR A 791 -11.12 29.57 21.25
C THR A 791 -12.19 30.17 22.17
N ASN A 792 -12.34 31.50 22.13
CA ASN A 792 -13.42 32.21 22.83
C ASN A 792 -14.75 32.18 22.04
N SER A 793 -15.77 32.89 22.55
CA SER A 793 -17.08 33.03 21.90
C SER A 793 -17.05 33.64 20.50
N ASP A 794 -16.01 34.43 20.20
CA ASP A 794 -15.82 35.09 18.91
C ASP A 794 -14.95 34.26 17.95
N ASN A 795 -14.64 33.00 18.29
CA ASN A 795 -13.70 32.12 17.60
C ASN A 795 -12.26 32.68 17.49
N ALA A 796 -11.88 33.60 18.38
CA ALA A 796 -10.52 34.08 18.50
C ALA A 796 -9.70 33.16 19.40
N ILE A 797 -8.42 33.01 19.08
CA ILE A 797 -7.46 32.16 19.79
C ILE A 797 -7.14 32.78 21.15
N VAL A 798 -7.32 32.00 22.22
CA VAL A 798 -6.96 32.34 23.59
C VAL A 798 -5.90 31.37 24.09
N PHE A 799 -4.86 31.93 24.70
CA PHE A 799 -3.75 31.20 25.29
C PHE A 799 -3.32 31.86 26.63
N ASP A 800 -2.63 31.08 27.46
CA ASP A 800 -2.10 31.48 28.77
C ASP A 800 -0.57 31.73 28.73
N GLU A 801 0.05 31.97 29.88
CA GLU A 801 1.51 32.16 29.97
C GLU A 801 2.31 30.89 29.61
N ASN A 802 1.73 29.69 29.75
CA ASN A 802 2.43 28.45 29.39
C ASN A 802 2.71 28.40 27.88
N PHE A 803 1.81 28.95 27.05
CA PHE A 803 2.04 29.10 25.62
C PHE A 803 3.23 30.01 25.30
N SER A 804 3.39 31.11 26.05
CA SER A 804 4.52 32.03 25.89
C SER A 804 5.86 31.35 26.22
N ASN A 805 5.88 30.41 27.16
CA ASN A 805 7.07 29.60 27.47
C ASN A 805 7.40 28.62 26.33
N VAL A 806 6.40 28.09 25.62
CA VAL A 806 6.64 27.24 24.43
C VAL A 806 7.35 28.02 23.31
N ALA A 807 6.99 29.29 23.12
CA ALA A 807 7.67 30.15 22.16
C ALA A 807 9.14 30.41 22.54
N GLN A 808 9.49 30.40 23.82
CA GLN A 808 10.89 30.56 24.27
C GLN A 808 11.77 29.34 23.96
N TYR A 809 11.21 28.13 23.90
CA TYR A 809 11.97 26.93 23.50
C TYR A 809 12.46 26.99 22.05
N ALA A 810 11.92 27.89 21.22
CA ALA A 810 12.46 28.13 19.88
C ALA A 810 13.91 28.62 19.90
N ASN A 811 14.35 29.30 20.99
CA ASN A 811 15.73 29.75 21.17
C ASN A 811 16.73 28.58 21.32
N LEU A 812 16.24 27.38 21.69
CA LEU A 812 17.07 26.18 21.78
C LEU A 812 17.24 25.48 20.43
N VAL A 813 16.56 25.95 19.39
CA VAL A 813 16.37 25.23 18.12
C VAL A 813 16.75 26.06 16.91
N LEU A 814 16.48 27.36 16.93
CA LEU A 814 16.77 28.29 15.84
C LEU A 814 17.83 29.32 16.27
N ASP A 815 18.67 29.74 15.34
CA ASP A 815 19.67 30.77 15.58
C ASP A 815 19.07 32.17 15.74
N ASP A 816 19.79 33.06 16.43
CA ASP A 816 19.33 34.42 16.72
C ASP A 816 19.03 35.24 15.46
N VAL A 817 19.77 35.02 14.37
CA VAL A 817 19.55 35.76 13.10
C VAL A 817 18.24 35.31 12.47
N THR A 818 18.00 33.99 12.41
CA THR A 818 16.74 33.43 11.92
C THR A 818 15.56 33.86 12.80
N LEU A 819 15.71 33.86 14.12
CA LEU A 819 14.68 34.30 15.06
C LEU A 819 14.35 35.78 14.86
N GLN A 820 15.34 36.66 14.76
CA GLN A 820 15.15 38.09 14.50
C GLN A 820 14.52 38.35 13.14
N MET A 821 14.96 37.62 12.11
CA MET A 821 14.38 37.70 10.76
C MET A 821 12.91 37.31 10.80
N LEU A 822 12.57 36.17 11.40
CA LEU A 822 11.19 35.70 11.51
C LEU A 822 10.34 36.67 12.33
N GLN A 823 10.83 37.16 13.48
CA GLN A 823 10.13 38.17 14.29
C GLN A 823 9.86 39.47 13.52
N HIS A 824 10.85 39.96 12.78
CA HIS A 824 10.71 41.19 12.00
C HIS A 824 9.69 41.02 10.88
N ILE A 825 9.71 39.88 10.18
CA ILE A 825 8.80 39.63 9.05
C ILE A 825 7.38 39.33 9.55
N THR A 826 7.17 38.82 10.77
CA THR A 826 5.82 38.60 11.32
C THR A 826 5.20 39.86 11.95
N THR A 827 5.97 40.93 12.12
CA THR A 827 5.49 42.18 12.71
C THR A 827 4.77 43.03 11.67
N PHE A 828 3.48 43.31 11.88
CA PHE A 828 2.67 44.19 11.03
C PHE A 828 1.73 45.05 11.87
N SER A 829 1.46 46.28 11.45
CA SER A 829 0.37 47.11 11.99
C SER A 829 -1.01 46.52 11.70
N ASP A 830 -2.03 46.94 12.46
CA ASP A 830 -3.42 46.49 12.23
C ASP A 830 -3.98 46.98 10.89
N GLU A 831 -3.48 48.12 10.38
CA GLU A 831 -3.85 48.66 9.08
C GLU A 831 -3.26 47.83 7.93
N GLU A 832 -1.96 47.51 7.99
CA GLU A 832 -1.30 46.61 7.02
C GLU A 832 -1.94 45.21 7.00
N LEU A 833 -2.34 44.70 8.17
CA LEU A 833 -3.05 43.44 8.30
C LEU A 833 -4.39 43.47 7.56
N LYS A 834 -5.18 44.51 7.80
CA LYS A 834 -6.48 44.70 7.16
C LYS A 834 -6.34 44.79 5.65
N ASP A 835 -5.39 45.58 5.16
CA ASP A 835 -5.12 45.74 3.73
C ASP A 835 -4.68 44.43 3.08
N ALA A 836 -3.82 43.64 3.74
CA ALA A 836 -3.37 42.35 3.25
C ALA A 836 -4.52 41.34 3.14
N LEU A 837 -5.39 41.27 4.15
CA LEU A 837 -6.56 40.39 4.15
C LEU A 837 -7.59 40.81 3.10
N ASP A 838 -7.85 42.11 2.94
CA ASP A 838 -8.76 42.66 1.94
C ASP A 838 -8.24 42.39 0.51
N ALA A 839 -6.94 42.55 0.28
CA ALA A 839 -6.30 42.23 -0.99
C ALA A 839 -6.40 40.73 -1.33
N LEU A 840 -6.19 39.86 -0.34
CA LEU A 840 -6.33 38.41 -0.49
C LEU A 840 -7.79 38.03 -0.84
N ALA A 841 -8.76 38.61 -0.13
CA ALA A 841 -10.18 38.40 -0.37
C ALA A 841 -10.58 38.83 -1.79
N ALA A 842 -10.10 39.99 -2.25
CA ALA A 842 -10.31 40.47 -3.61
C ALA A 842 -9.70 39.53 -4.67
N GLN A 843 -8.49 39.02 -4.43
CA GLN A 843 -7.83 38.08 -5.34
C GLN A 843 -8.58 36.74 -5.43
N GLN A 844 -9.06 36.22 -4.29
CA GLN A 844 -9.88 35.01 -4.25
C GLN A 844 -11.23 35.21 -4.97
N ALA A 845 -11.89 36.35 -4.78
CA ALA A 845 -13.12 36.70 -5.49
C ALA A 845 -12.91 36.73 -7.01
N LYS A 846 -11.80 37.34 -7.48
CA LYS A 846 -11.42 37.37 -8.90
C LYS A 846 -11.14 35.97 -9.47
N ARG A 847 -10.48 35.10 -8.71
CA ARG A 847 -10.26 33.68 -9.09
C ARG A 847 -11.57 32.89 -9.17
N ARG A 848 -12.50 33.09 -8.23
CA ARG A 848 -13.84 32.47 -8.24
C ARG A 848 -14.66 32.92 -9.46
N LEU A 849 -14.61 34.21 -9.81
CA LEU A 849 -15.25 34.75 -11.01
C LEU A 849 -14.68 34.16 -12.30
N LYS A 850 -13.36 33.99 -12.41
CA LYS A 850 -12.73 33.30 -13.56
C LYS A 850 -13.12 31.82 -13.65
N ARG A 851 -13.25 31.13 -12.52
CA ARG A 851 -13.69 29.73 -12.47
C ARG A 851 -15.17 29.53 -12.80
N LYS A 852 -16.05 30.51 -12.56
CA LYS A 852 -17.46 30.46 -12.98
C LYS A 852 -17.68 30.75 -14.47
N LYS A 853 -16.68 31.33 -15.16
CA LYS A 853 -16.71 31.64 -16.60
C LYS A 853 -16.10 30.54 -17.48
N LYS A 854 -15.43 29.55 -16.89
CA LYS A 854 -15.00 28.30 -17.54
C LYS A 854 -15.95 27.20 -17.12
#